data_AF-A0A1J5MQ98-F1
#
_entry.id   AF-A0A1J5MQ98-F1
#
_cell.length_a   1.000
_cell.length_b   1.000
_cell.length_c   1.000
_cell.angle_alpha   90.00
_cell.angle_beta   90.00
_cell.angle_gamma   90.00
#
_symmetry.space_group_name_H-M   'P 1'
#
loop_
_entity.id
_entity.type
_entity.pdbx_description
1 polymer ?
#
loop_
_entity_poly.entity_id
_entity_poly.type
_entity_poly.pdbx_seq_one_letter_code
_entity_poly.pdbx_strand_id
1 'polypeptide(L)'
;MNKLFKHHLLISFVVLLAVCGRANSQGQPFSECPTEAFLIQDKLANLYGVQLATGFYEKISPNDWGQEKMNALAFNIHDRYLYAFNYYYGTIVQLDSNYDVTMIPIDNMPNKGFYVGDIAVAENTYYLYRPGSAYGLYRISLDENNEEYRQIVNVISGSDLSLAIYDLAFHPSNGFAYSVDRWGNLLKINVQTGASETLSNVGQSGTFGAVYFDVTGNLYISRNNDGHIFRINTNWDYPVAEFFAFGPSSSNNDGARCALAPIVSLDAPTTDFGDAPDSYGSSINNNGARHDVGDGTLFLGAAVTSEPNAYADNGSDINDNDGIQFATGIEAGKTAIVEITSSATGFVNGWVDADKNGQFDNDEKIISEQAVTAGNNIVAYDVPTWSETGTTWSRFRLSSQASLSAVGGVSDGEVEDYQVNIAEQNVTASHYPSVDSWATLAFEDNWPLMGDYDMNDLVVYYRLSSYDVAGTMLSIKIEGKIVAIGASYHNGFAFRIPGLLSNQVDTGRMSFKINDVEQSNSALETDRTEAIFIIADDLWDFVTAGEDCKYYRTEPGCGSNIQMSFSIEIPLVANVDKANIASFPYDPFIFAAQGHERNYLFGEAPERRFEIHLKNQAPTEAFQENFFNRGDDTSNPNNGEYFINANGMPWAINIPYQWQHPLEYMDIKFAYPDFHGYVTSSGSEKTDWFTVEKSTTKNVFKQ
;
A
#
# COMPACT_ATOMS: atom_id res chain seq x y z
N MET A 1 -83.09 37.98 44.90
CA MET A 1 -83.14 39.18 45.78
C MET A 1 -81.70 39.46 46.21
N ASN A 2 -81.04 40.59 46.01
CA ASN A 2 -81.35 41.90 45.42
C ASN A 2 -80.00 42.54 44.98
N LYS A 3 -79.94 43.05 43.73
CA LYS A 3 -79.43 44.37 43.25
C LYS A 3 -78.23 45.05 43.96
N LEU A 4 -77.32 45.80 43.33
CA LEU A 4 -76.89 46.12 41.95
C LEU A 4 -75.67 47.11 42.08
N PHE A 5 -74.93 47.31 40.99
CA PHE A 5 -74.17 48.52 40.56
C PHE A 5 -72.64 48.73 40.84
N LYS A 6 -71.91 48.69 39.70
CA LYS A 6 -70.99 49.68 39.07
C LYS A 6 -69.61 50.08 39.67
N HIS A 7 -68.57 49.69 38.90
CA HIS A 7 -67.44 50.47 38.33
C HIS A 7 -66.92 51.73 39.07
N HIS A 8 -65.62 51.79 39.36
CA HIS A 8 -64.66 52.63 38.60
C HIS A 8 -63.19 52.43 39.04
N LEU A 9 -62.34 52.58 38.04
CA LEU A 9 -60.87 52.55 37.95
C LEU A 9 -60.22 53.74 38.69
N LEU A 10 -59.08 53.53 39.36
CA LEU A 10 -58.10 54.61 39.62
C LEU A 10 -56.67 54.06 39.54
N ILE A 11 -55.94 54.62 38.57
CA ILE A 11 -54.53 54.41 38.24
C ILE A 11 -53.71 55.35 39.14
N SER A 12 -52.65 54.84 39.77
CA SER A 12 -51.64 55.65 40.46
C SER A 12 -50.32 55.59 39.70
N PHE A 13 -49.81 56.76 39.34
CA PHE A 13 -48.65 56.99 38.48
C PHE A 13 -47.40 57.10 39.37
N VAL A 14 -46.41 56.20 39.20
CA VAL A 14 -45.07 56.35 39.78
C VAL A 14 -44.13 56.72 38.65
N VAL A 15 -43.57 57.93 38.74
CA VAL A 15 -42.52 58.43 37.86
C VAL A 15 -41.20 57.80 38.29
N LEU A 16 -40.66 56.89 37.47
CA LEU A 16 -39.29 56.37 37.61
C LEU A 16 -38.38 57.17 36.66
N LEU A 17 -37.45 57.96 37.21
CA LEU A 17 -36.36 58.56 36.45
C LEU A 17 -35.46 57.44 35.92
N ALA A 18 -35.48 57.19 34.62
CA ALA A 18 -34.51 56.36 33.94
C ALA A 18 -33.19 57.15 33.77
N VAL A 19 -32.23 56.89 34.65
CA VAL A 19 -30.83 57.21 34.39
C VAL A 19 -30.33 56.20 33.37
N CYS A 20 -30.24 56.60 32.09
CA CYS A 20 -29.52 55.86 31.07
C CYS A 20 -28.01 55.91 31.38
N GLY A 21 -27.55 55.03 32.26
CA GLY A 21 -26.15 54.64 32.28
C GLY A 21 -25.88 53.77 31.06
N ARG A 22 -25.15 54.28 30.07
CA ARG A 22 -24.45 53.41 29.12
C ARG A 22 -23.41 52.66 29.95
N ALA A 23 -23.69 51.41 30.29
CA ALA A 23 -22.63 50.50 30.69
C ALA A 23 -21.72 50.34 29.48
N ASN A 24 -20.46 50.76 29.59
CA ASN A 24 -19.41 50.25 28.72
C ASN A 24 -19.36 48.75 28.96
N SER A 25 -19.90 47.94 28.06
CA SER A 25 -19.59 46.51 28.05
C SER A 25 -18.14 46.38 27.63
N GLN A 26 -17.23 46.23 28.59
CA GLN A 26 -15.95 45.61 28.27
C GLN A 26 -16.25 44.20 27.76
N GLY A 27 -15.61 43.83 26.65
CA GLY A 27 -15.70 42.49 26.06
C GLY A 27 -15.45 41.40 27.10
N GLN A 28 -16.06 40.25 26.94
CA GLN A 28 -15.93 39.14 27.89
C GLN A 28 -14.87 38.14 27.40
N PRO A 29 -14.03 37.60 28.29
CA PRO A 29 -13.10 36.55 27.92
C PRO A 29 -13.83 35.27 27.51
N PHE A 30 -13.14 34.35 26.83
CA PHE A 30 -13.63 33.00 26.62
C PHE A 30 -13.90 32.32 27.97
N SER A 31 -15.00 31.58 28.07
CA SER A 31 -15.45 30.93 29.31
C SER A 31 -14.47 29.85 29.80
N GLU A 32 -13.78 29.22 28.85
CA GLU A 32 -12.82 28.14 29.05
C GLU A 32 -11.76 28.16 27.94
N CYS A 33 -10.87 27.17 27.95
CA CYS A 33 -9.93 26.96 26.85
C CYS A 33 -10.66 26.31 25.67
N PRO A 34 -10.80 26.99 24.53
CA PRO A 34 -11.48 26.43 23.37
C PRO A 34 -10.73 25.20 22.84
N THR A 35 -11.47 24.14 22.50
CA THR A 35 -10.95 22.96 21.81
C THR A 35 -10.47 23.30 20.39
N GLU A 36 -11.24 24.15 19.71
CA GLU A 36 -10.97 24.64 18.36
C GLU A 36 -9.67 25.47 18.30
N ALA A 37 -8.97 25.37 17.18
CA ALA A 37 -7.94 26.30 16.80
C ALA A 37 -8.55 27.52 16.11
N PHE A 38 -7.81 28.61 16.12
CA PHE A 38 -8.13 29.84 15.42
C PHE A 38 -7.14 30.06 14.28
N LEU A 39 -7.63 30.60 13.17
CA LEU A 39 -6.82 30.89 12.00
C LEU A 39 -7.24 32.22 11.38
N ILE A 40 -6.34 33.19 11.36
CA ILE A 40 -6.53 34.40 10.56
C ILE A 40 -6.11 34.12 9.13
N GLN A 41 -6.90 34.55 8.15
CA GLN A 41 -6.56 34.47 6.73
C GLN A 41 -6.79 35.80 5.99
N ASP A 42 -6.33 35.83 4.73
CA ASP A 42 -6.56 36.87 3.72
C ASP A 42 -5.82 38.21 3.93
N LYS A 43 -5.98 39.09 2.93
CA LYS A 43 -5.45 40.47 2.97
C LYS A 43 -6.26 41.34 3.94
N LEU A 44 -7.58 41.22 3.89
CA LEU A 44 -8.48 41.72 4.93
C LEU A 44 -8.65 40.57 5.92
N ALA A 45 -8.23 40.78 7.16
CA ALA A 45 -8.19 39.69 8.12
C ALA A 45 -9.60 39.11 8.33
N ASN A 46 -9.73 37.79 8.17
CA ASN A 46 -10.90 37.00 8.54
C ASN A 46 -10.46 35.97 9.60
N LEU A 47 -11.25 35.78 10.65
CA LEU A 47 -11.07 34.68 11.60
C LEU A 47 -11.86 33.46 11.17
N TYR A 48 -11.19 32.31 11.23
CA TYR A 48 -11.79 30.99 11.11
C TYR A 48 -11.60 30.21 12.40
N GLY A 49 -12.63 29.47 12.80
CA GLY A 49 -12.50 28.35 13.72
C GLY A 49 -12.05 27.12 12.93
N VAL A 50 -11.12 26.35 13.46
CA VAL A 50 -10.57 25.15 12.82
C VAL A 50 -10.59 24.01 13.81
N GLN A 51 -11.32 22.95 13.49
CA GLN A 51 -11.28 21.70 14.22
C GLN A 51 -10.08 20.89 13.75
N LEU A 52 -8.96 20.93 14.49
CA LEU A 52 -7.72 20.27 14.05
C LEU A 52 -7.89 18.76 13.80
N ALA A 53 -8.77 18.10 14.55
CA ALA A 53 -9.05 16.68 14.38
C ALA A 53 -9.56 16.36 12.97
N THR A 54 -10.57 17.05 12.47
CA THR A 54 -11.19 16.75 11.17
C THR A 54 -10.65 17.61 10.03
N GLY A 55 -10.09 18.77 10.38
CA GLY A 55 -9.75 19.83 9.43
C GLY A 55 -10.95 20.69 9.04
N PHE A 56 -12.15 20.44 9.59
CA PHE A 56 -13.31 21.31 9.38
C PHE A 56 -13.01 22.74 9.81
N TYR A 57 -13.47 23.71 9.02
CA TYR A 57 -13.28 25.12 9.30
C TYR A 57 -14.46 25.96 8.85
N GLU A 58 -14.75 27.01 9.62
CA GLU A 58 -15.77 28.00 9.27
C GLU A 58 -15.35 29.41 9.67
N LYS A 59 -15.86 30.40 8.95
CA LYS A 59 -15.60 31.81 9.26
C LYS A 59 -16.43 32.22 10.48
N ILE A 60 -15.76 32.63 11.55
CA ILE A 60 -16.39 33.06 12.82
C ILE A 60 -16.29 34.58 13.06
N SER A 61 -15.41 35.27 12.32
CA SER A 61 -15.31 36.73 12.40
C SER A 61 -16.55 37.47 11.89
N PRO A 62 -16.96 38.58 12.52
CA PRO A 62 -17.95 39.52 12.00
C PRO A 62 -17.62 40.05 10.60
N ASN A 63 -18.64 40.53 9.88
CA ASN A 63 -18.49 41.02 8.49
C ASN A 63 -17.55 42.23 8.31
N ASP A 64 -17.26 42.98 9.36
CA ASP A 64 -16.44 44.18 9.28
C ASP A 64 -15.56 44.37 10.53
N TRP A 65 -14.31 43.90 10.45
CA TRP A 65 -13.26 44.29 11.40
C TRP A 65 -12.64 45.66 11.07
N GLY A 66 -12.99 46.26 9.92
CA GLY A 66 -12.60 47.61 9.52
C GLY A 66 -11.11 47.85 9.30
N GLN A 67 -10.25 46.82 9.36
CA GLN A 67 -8.78 47.00 9.39
C GLN A 67 -8.01 46.06 8.45
N GLU A 68 -6.95 46.60 7.84
CA GLU A 68 -6.05 45.85 6.95
C GLU A 68 -5.06 45.01 7.78
N LYS A 69 -5.10 43.68 7.59
CA LYS A 69 -4.14 42.66 8.06
C LYS A 69 -3.91 42.55 9.59
N MET A 70 -4.00 41.33 10.10
CA MET A 70 -3.59 40.92 11.45
C MET A 70 -2.77 39.63 11.35
N ASN A 71 -1.68 39.53 12.11
CA ASN A 71 -0.83 38.32 12.22
C ASN A 71 -0.34 38.17 13.68
N ALA A 72 0.54 37.20 13.92
CA ALA A 72 1.05 36.78 15.21
C ALA A 72 -0.09 36.41 16.17
N LEU A 73 -1.13 35.74 15.69
CA LEU A 73 -2.29 35.40 16.49
C LEU A 73 -1.87 34.51 17.66
N ALA A 74 -2.39 34.78 18.86
CA ALA A 74 -2.08 34.01 20.06
C ALA A 74 -3.29 33.91 20.97
N PHE A 75 -3.50 32.77 21.62
CA PHE A 75 -4.50 32.62 22.67
C PHE A 75 -3.82 32.73 24.03
N ASN A 76 -4.27 33.66 24.86
CA ASN A 76 -3.72 33.82 26.20
C ASN A 76 -4.51 32.99 27.21
N ILE A 77 -3.92 31.95 27.76
CA ILE A 77 -4.58 31.10 28.77
C ILE A 77 -4.77 31.79 30.14
N HIS A 78 -4.04 32.88 30.41
CA HIS A 78 -4.09 33.56 31.71
C HIS A 78 -5.29 34.49 31.86
N ASP A 79 -5.73 35.12 30.76
CA ASP A 79 -6.89 36.02 30.74
C ASP A 79 -8.02 35.53 29.82
N ARG A 80 -7.75 34.50 28.99
CA ARG A 80 -8.66 33.89 28.02
C ARG A 80 -9.15 34.89 26.98
N TYR A 81 -8.23 35.63 26.38
CA TYR A 81 -8.46 36.41 25.16
C TYR A 81 -7.55 35.96 24.03
N LEU A 82 -7.93 36.27 22.80
CA LEU A 82 -7.04 36.22 21.65
C LEU A 82 -6.28 37.54 21.53
N TYR A 83 -5.05 37.47 21.06
CA TYR A 83 -4.19 38.62 20.80
C TYR A 83 -3.62 38.52 19.39
N ALA A 84 -3.43 39.65 18.72
CA ALA A 84 -2.76 39.70 17.42
C ALA A 84 -2.01 41.02 17.25
N PHE A 85 -0.99 41.03 16.41
CA PHE A 85 -0.41 42.27 15.91
C PHE A 85 -1.28 42.84 14.78
N ASN A 86 -1.73 44.09 14.93
CA ASN A 86 -2.56 44.78 13.96
C ASN A 86 -1.76 45.82 13.18
N TYR A 87 -1.74 45.68 11.85
CA TYR A 87 -0.91 46.53 10.98
C TYR A 87 -1.46 47.94 10.79
N TYR A 88 -2.77 48.14 10.97
CA TYR A 88 -3.37 49.46 10.89
C TYR A 88 -3.06 50.32 12.12
N TYR A 89 -3.21 49.75 13.33
CA TYR A 89 -2.90 50.47 14.57
C TYR A 89 -1.40 50.51 14.87
N GLY A 90 -0.62 49.60 14.28
CA GLY A 90 0.82 49.47 14.55
C GLY A 90 1.13 48.99 15.98
N THR A 91 0.18 48.32 16.63
CA THR A 91 0.27 47.77 17.99
C THR A 91 -0.49 46.44 18.07
N ILE A 92 -0.52 45.81 19.24
CA ILE A 92 -1.32 44.60 19.46
C ILE A 92 -2.80 44.95 19.73
N VAL A 93 -3.68 44.03 19.35
CA VAL A 93 -5.11 44.06 19.66
C VAL A 93 -5.47 42.84 20.49
N GLN A 94 -6.53 42.97 21.27
CA GLN A 94 -7.20 41.90 22.00
C GLN A 94 -8.54 41.61 21.32
N LEU A 95 -8.91 40.33 21.20
CA LEU A 95 -10.21 39.89 20.72
C LEU A 95 -10.92 39.12 21.83
N ASP A 96 -12.15 39.52 22.11
CA ASP A 96 -13.01 38.89 23.12
C ASP A 96 -13.74 37.65 22.58
N SER A 97 -14.57 37.03 23.41
CA SER A 97 -15.36 35.85 23.04
C SER A 97 -16.43 36.09 21.95
N ASN A 98 -16.75 37.35 21.64
CA ASN A 98 -17.59 37.73 20.49
C ASN A 98 -16.74 38.14 19.27
N TYR A 99 -15.42 38.00 19.36
CA TYR A 99 -14.44 38.40 18.35
C TYR A 99 -14.42 39.91 18.08
N ASP A 100 -14.85 40.72 19.06
CA ASP A 100 -14.76 42.17 19.01
C ASP A 100 -13.31 42.62 19.29
N VAL A 101 -12.79 43.50 18.43
CA VAL A 101 -11.38 43.90 18.42
C VAL A 101 -11.16 45.15 19.26
N THR A 102 -10.31 45.07 20.28
CA THR A 102 -9.89 46.19 21.13
C THR A 102 -8.39 46.47 20.98
N MET A 103 -8.03 47.73 20.70
CA MET A 103 -6.62 48.16 20.62
C MET A 103 -5.98 48.22 22.01
N ILE A 104 -4.78 47.66 22.16
CA ILE A 104 -3.97 47.75 23.37
C ILE A 104 -2.77 48.69 23.12
N PRO A 105 -2.66 49.82 23.85
CA PRO A 105 -1.50 50.70 23.71
C PRO A 105 -0.24 50.09 24.36
N ILE A 106 0.89 50.17 23.66
CA ILE A 106 2.21 49.71 24.11
C ILE A 106 3.16 50.91 24.18
N ASP A 107 3.79 51.15 25.33
CA ASP A 107 4.44 52.43 25.66
C ASP A 107 5.66 52.77 24.79
N ASN A 108 6.35 51.76 24.24
CA ASN A 108 7.59 51.90 23.47
C ASN A 108 7.57 51.06 22.18
N MET A 109 6.40 50.95 21.53
CA MET A 109 6.21 50.15 20.32
C MET A 109 7.17 50.60 19.19
N PRO A 110 8.04 49.71 18.66
CA PRO A 110 8.86 50.06 17.51
C PRO A 110 7.96 50.22 16.28
N ASN A 111 8.31 51.13 15.37
CA ASN A 111 7.63 51.25 14.06
C ASN A 111 8.00 50.07 13.13
N LYS A 112 7.59 48.86 13.52
CA LYS A 112 7.89 47.57 12.91
C LYS A 112 6.63 46.70 12.94
N GLY A 113 6.46 45.86 11.92
CA GLY A 113 5.39 44.85 11.87
C GLY A 113 5.91 43.46 12.17
N PHE A 114 5.09 42.64 12.85
CA PHE A 114 5.40 41.26 13.23
C PHE A 114 4.41 40.30 12.58
N TYR A 115 4.91 39.12 12.18
CA TYR A 115 4.07 38.10 11.54
C TYR A 115 4.21 36.72 12.19
N VAL A 116 5.01 36.60 13.24
CA VAL A 116 5.18 35.39 14.03
C VAL A 116 4.96 35.78 15.48
N GLY A 117 4.17 35.02 16.22
CA GLY A 117 4.11 35.21 17.66
C GLY A 117 3.09 34.32 18.35
N ASP A 118 3.36 34.06 19.62
CA ASP A 118 2.48 33.29 20.51
C ASP A 118 2.73 33.73 21.96
N ILE A 119 1.85 33.33 22.87
CA ILE A 119 1.92 33.67 24.29
C ILE A 119 2.44 32.48 25.09
N ALA A 120 3.48 32.74 25.89
CA ALA A 120 4.09 31.72 26.72
C ALA A 120 3.11 31.24 27.80
N VAL A 121 2.83 29.94 27.80
CA VAL A 121 1.93 29.23 28.74
C VAL A 121 2.29 29.47 30.21
N ALA A 122 3.57 29.73 30.54
CA ALA A 122 4.03 29.82 31.92
C ALA A 122 4.14 31.25 32.49
N GLU A 123 4.28 32.28 31.65
CA GLU A 123 4.75 33.61 32.09
C GLU A 123 3.92 34.79 31.56
N ASN A 124 2.69 34.56 31.08
CA ASN A 124 1.76 35.59 30.57
C ASN A 124 2.45 36.67 29.70
N THR A 125 3.33 36.22 28.81
CA THR A 125 4.21 37.06 28.02
C THR A 125 4.05 36.71 26.55
N TYR A 126 3.78 37.72 25.74
CA TYR A 126 3.55 37.61 24.31
C TYR A 126 4.87 37.82 23.57
N TYR A 127 5.30 36.80 22.83
CA TYR A 127 6.51 36.84 22.03
C TYR A 127 6.17 37.15 20.57
N LEU A 128 6.91 38.09 19.98
CA LEU A 128 6.73 38.57 18.61
C LEU A 128 8.05 38.46 17.86
N TYR A 129 8.03 37.88 16.66
CA TYR A 129 9.22 37.65 15.86
C TYR A 129 9.06 38.10 14.40
N ARG A 130 10.18 38.57 13.85
CA ARG A 130 10.37 38.77 12.40
C ARG A 130 11.86 38.67 12.06
N PRO A 131 12.26 37.90 11.03
CA PRO A 131 13.64 37.82 10.59
C PRO A 131 14.12 39.11 9.92
N GLY A 132 15.43 39.32 9.95
CA GLY A 132 16.13 40.40 9.27
C GLY A 132 16.79 41.38 10.24
N SER A 133 17.88 42.01 9.82
CA SER A 133 18.73 42.86 10.67
C SER A 133 18.02 44.06 11.30
N ALA A 134 16.90 44.49 10.72
CA ALA A 134 16.06 45.55 11.25
C ALA A 134 15.00 45.05 12.25
N TYR A 135 14.93 43.74 12.53
CA TYR A 135 13.91 43.09 13.36
C TYR A 135 14.59 42.23 14.45
N GLY A 136 13.97 41.13 14.87
CA GLY A 136 14.43 40.28 15.96
C GLY A 136 13.27 39.61 16.71
N LEU A 137 13.59 39.01 17.84
CA LEU A 137 12.61 38.48 18.79
C LEU A 137 12.34 39.54 19.87
N TYR A 138 11.07 39.80 20.09
CA TYR A 138 10.57 40.74 21.07
C TYR A 138 9.61 40.05 22.03
N ARG A 139 9.43 40.64 23.20
CA ARG A 139 8.43 40.20 24.18
C ARG A 139 7.63 41.38 24.73
N ILE A 140 6.38 41.12 25.13
CA ILE A 140 5.50 42.07 25.81
C ILE A 140 4.87 41.33 27.00
N SER A 141 5.07 41.82 28.23
CA SER A 141 4.35 41.28 29.38
C SER A 141 2.89 41.74 29.36
N LEU A 142 1.96 40.79 29.50
CA LEU A 142 0.52 41.04 29.61
C LEU A 142 0.02 40.92 31.07
N ASP A 143 0.91 40.66 32.02
CA ASP A 143 0.59 40.64 33.45
C ASP A 143 0.63 42.07 34.02
N GLU A 144 -0.52 42.55 34.49
CA GLU A 144 -0.67 43.89 35.08
C GLU A 144 0.22 44.13 36.31
N ASN A 145 0.70 43.04 36.94
CA ASN A 145 1.57 43.10 38.11
C ASN A 145 3.07 43.14 37.76
N ASN A 146 3.43 43.00 36.47
CA ASN A 146 4.80 43.01 36.01
C ASN A 146 5.30 44.46 35.79
N GLU A 147 6.55 44.76 36.16
CA GLU A 147 7.15 46.09 35.95
C GLU A 147 7.29 46.44 34.45
N GLU A 148 7.38 45.43 33.57
CA GLU A 148 7.42 45.54 32.11
C GLU A 148 6.01 45.44 31.47
N TYR A 149 4.92 45.57 32.24
CA TYR A 149 3.56 45.48 31.71
C TYR A 149 3.31 46.47 30.57
N ARG A 150 2.86 45.97 29.41
CA ARG A 150 2.67 46.73 28.16
C ARG A 150 3.91 47.50 27.68
N GLN A 151 5.10 47.00 28.02
CA GLN A 151 6.36 47.42 27.43
C GLN A 151 6.87 46.34 26.51
N ILE A 152 7.36 46.73 25.32
CA ILE A 152 7.99 45.80 24.39
C ILE A 152 9.51 45.83 24.59
N VAL A 153 10.10 44.65 24.75
CA VAL A 153 11.53 44.45 24.99
C VAL A 153 12.13 43.65 23.83
N ASN A 154 13.24 44.11 23.27
CA ASN A 154 14.01 43.32 22.31
C ASN A 154 14.82 42.26 23.08
N VAL A 155 14.53 40.99 22.85
CA VAL A 155 15.23 39.87 23.48
C VAL A 155 16.55 39.61 22.75
N ILE A 156 16.48 39.53 21.42
CA ILE A 156 17.64 39.32 20.55
C ILE A 156 17.43 40.02 19.20
N SER A 157 18.51 40.55 18.64
CA SER A 157 18.52 41.20 17.33
C SER A 157 18.33 40.18 16.21
N GLY A 158 17.62 40.55 15.15
CA GLY A 158 17.48 39.72 13.94
C GLY A 158 18.78 39.59 13.13
N SER A 159 19.86 40.31 13.50
CA SER A 159 21.21 40.03 13.02
C SER A 159 21.80 38.74 13.60
N ASP A 160 21.38 38.41 14.82
CA ASP A 160 21.93 37.31 15.63
C ASP A 160 20.96 36.11 15.67
N LEU A 161 19.67 36.36 15.39
CA LEU A 161 18.62 35.36 15.24
C LEU A 161 17.97 35.46 13.84
N SER A 162 18.17 34.43 13.01
CA SER A 162 17.63 34.38 11.65
C SER A 162 16.93 33.05 11.37
N LEU A 163 15.81 32.81 12.06
CA LEU A 163 14.91 31.67 11.82
C LEU A 163 14.01 31.92 10.61
N ALA A 164 13.96 30.95 9.70
CA ALA A 164 13.12 30.97 8.49
C ALA A 164 11.73 30.36 8.74
N ILE A 165 11.06 30.86 9.78
CA ILE A 165 9.75 30.40 10.25
C ILE A 165 8.64 31.41 9.91
N TYR A 166 7.41 30.92 9.82
CA TYR A 166 6.23 31.73 9.52
C TYR A 166 5.24 31.82 10.67
N ASP A 167 5.33 30.91 11.62
CA ASP A 167 4.59 30.92 12.88
C ASP A 167 5.34 30.11 13.95
N LEU A 168 4.97 30.20 15.23
CA LEU A 168 5.50 29.40 16.34
C LEU A 168 4.40 29.10 17.37
N ALA A 169 4.54 28.01 18.12
CA ALA A 169 3.65 27.72 19.24
C ALA A 169 4.41 27.32 20.50
N PHE A 170 3.91 27.68 21.67
CA PHE A 170 4.47 27.23 22.95
C PHE A 170 4.03 25.82 23.32
N HIS A 171 4.99 24.98 23.68
CA HIS A 171 4.70 23.65 24.21
C HIS A 171 3.90 23.76 25.53
N PRO A 172 2.91 22.89 25.77
CA PRO A 172 2.01 22.99 26.93
C PRO A 172 2.67 22.87 28.32
N SER A 173 3.95 22.52 28.40
CA SER A 173 4.55 22.07 29.67
C SER A 173 6.05 22.32 29.85
N ASN A 174 6.82 22.61 28.80
CA ASN A 174 8.29 22.67 28.90
C ASN A 174 8.89 24.08 28.74
N GLY A 175 8.05 25.09 28.47
CA GLY A 175 8.44 26.50 28.35
C GLY A 175 9.19 26.89 27.06
N PHE A 176 9.40 25.95 26.14
CA PHE A 176 9.99 26.24 24.83
C PHE A 176 8.91 26.49 23.77
N ALA A 177 9.24 27.34 22.79
CA ALA A 177 8.46 27.46 21.57
C ALA A 177 8.98 26.50 20.51
N TYR A 178 8.09 26.04 19.64
CA TYR A 178 8.42 25.16 18.52
C TYR A 178 7.89 25.74 17.21
N SER A 179 8.59 25.43 16.14
CA SER A 179 8.19 25.78 14.77
C SER A 179 8.86 24.85 13.77
N VAL A 180 8.33 24.81 12.55
CA VAL A 180 8.96 24.12 11.42
C VAL A 180 9.32 25.17 10.37
N ASP A 181 10.60 25.19 9.99
CA ASP A 181 11.06 26.13 8.97
C ASP A 181 10.63 25.72 7.55
N ARG A 182 10.90 26.59 6.58
CA ARG A 182 10.48 26.35 5.18
C ARG A 182 11.07 25.10 4.51
N TRP A 183 12.13 24.54 5.07
CA TRP A 183 12.82 23.34 4.56
C TRP A 183 12.43 22.08 5.33
N GLY A 184 11.54 22.20 6.32
CA GLY A 184 11.05 21.08 7.12
C GLY A 184 11.87 20.80 8.38
N ASN A 185 12.75 21.70 8.81
CA ASN A 185 13.49 21.49 10.05
C ASN A 185 12.62 21.87 11.25
N LEU A 186 12.39 20.93 12.16
CA LEU A 186 11.73 21.18 13.44
C LEU A 186 12.70 21.88 14.39
N LEU A 187 12.31 23.05 14.85
CA LEU A 187 13.11 23.90 15.72
C LEU A 187 12.49 23.96 17.11
N LYS A 188 13.32 23.73 18.13
CA LYS A 188 13.02 24.02 19.53
C LYS A 188 13.71 25.33 19.90
N ILE A 189 12.94 26.31 20.38
CA ILE A 189 13.39 27.69 20.54
C ILE A 189 13.29 28.08 22.02
N ASN A 190 14.43 28.46 22.60
CA ASN A 190 14.47 29.14 23.89
C ASN A 190 14.18 30.62 23.66
N VAL A 191 12.94 31.03 23.90
CA VAL A 191 12.49 32.40 23.64
C VAL A 191 13.11 33.45 24.57
N GLN A 192 13.69 33.03 25.71
CA GLN A 192 14.35 33.96 26.64
C GLN A 192 15.74 34.39 26.16
N THR A 193 16.41 33.55 25.35
CA THR A 193 17.77 33.81 24.83
C THR A 193 17.81 33.95 23.31
N GLY A 194 16.79 33.47 22.61
CA GLY A 194 16.78 33.31 21.16
C GLY A 194 17.53 32.07 20.66
N ALA A 195 18.16 31.27 21.53
CA ALA A 195 18.85 30.06 21.11
C ALA A 195 17.86 29.03 20.56
N SER A 196 18.18 28.44 19.40
CA SER A 196 17.37 27.39 18.77
C SER A 196 18.18 26.13 18.51
N GLU A 197 17.53 24.98 18.70
CA GLU A 197 18.05 23.65 18.38
C GLU A 197 17.20 23.03 17.27
N THR A 198 17.82 22.44 16.25
CA THR A 198 17.12 21.63 15.25
C THR A 198 17.02 20.20 15.75
N LEU A 199 15.80 19.68 15.91
CA LEU A 199 15.56 18.34 16.44
C LEU A 199 15.58 17.28 15.34
N SER A 200 14.96 17.58 14.19
CA SER A 200 14.83 16.66 13.06
C SER A 200 14.45 17.41 11.79
N ASN A 201 14.55 16.75 10.64
CA ASN A 201 13.79 17.14 9.45
C ASN A 201 12.51 16.31 9.40
N VAL A 202 11.36 16.97 9.36
CA VAL A 202 10.05 16.31 9.50
C VAL A 202 9.54 15.68 8.20
N GLY A 203 10.27 15.83 7.08
CA GLY A 203 9.90 15.27 5.78
C GLY A 203 8.89 16.12 5.00
N GLN A 204 8.43 17.24 5.55
CA GLN A 204 7.51 18.17 4.90
C GLN A 204 8.15 19.54 4.76
N SER A 205 8.12 20.11 3.55
CA SER A 205 8.59 21.48 3.28
C SER A 205 7.42 22.35 2.81
N GLY A 206 7.59 23.67 2.91
CA GLY A 206 6.54 24.61 2.51
C GLY A 206 6.53 25.89 3.33
N THR A 207 5.40 26.58 3.30
CA THR A 207 5.11 27.69 4.21
C THR A 207 4.11 27.17 5.23
N PHE A 208 4.53 27.03 6.48
CA PHE A 208 3.69 26.62 7.60
C PHE A 208 3.26 27.86 8.37
N GLY A 209 2.23 28.55 7.87
CA GLY A 209 1.81 29.82 8.43
C GLY A 209 0.93 29.68 9.67
N ALA A 210 0.57 28.47 10.08
CA ALA A 210 -0.09 28.24 11.37
C ALA A 210 0.51 27.02 12.08
N VAL A 211 0.81 27.19 13.36
CA VAL A 211 1.42 26.17 14.22
C VAL A 211 0.64 26.09 15.54
N TYR A 212 0.37 24.87 16.01
CA TYR A 212 -0.45 24.63 17.20
C TYR A 212 0.13 23.53 18.08
N PHE A 213 -0.10 23.59 19.38
CA PHE A 213 0.09 22.44 20.26
C PHE A 213 -1.24 21.90 20.79
N ASP A 214 -1.25 20.60 21.11
CA ASP A 214 -2.23 20.02 22.03
C ASP A 214 -1.66 19.74 23.42
N VAL A 215 -2.57 19.40 24.34
CA VAL A 215 -2.27 19.12 25.74
C VAL A 215 -1.31 17.94 25.95
N THR A 216 -1.14 17.08 24.93
CA THR A 216 -0.24 15.92 24.96
C THR A 216 1.15 16.22 24.39
N GLY A 217 1.37 17.43 23.86
CA GLY A 217 2.65 17.84 23.26
C GLY A 217 2.80 17.42 21.80
N ASN A 218 1.70 17.11 21.10
CA ASN A 218 1.76 17.03 19.64
C ASN A 218 1.71 18.44 19.05
N LEU A 219 2.62 18.68 18.10
CA LEU A 219 2.67 19.89 17.30
C LEU A 219 1.89 19.64 16.00
N TYR A 220 1.03 20.59 15.64
CA TYR A 220 0.30 20.59 14.38
C TYR A 220 0.78 21.75 13.53
N ILE A 221 1.11 21.49 12.27
CA ILE A 221 1.54 22.51 11.31
C ILE A 221 0.58 22.50 10.13
N SER A 222 0.06 23.68 9.77
CA SER A 222 -0.82 23.84 8.61
C SER A 222 -0.06 24.45 7.46
N ARG A 223 -0.04 23.76 6.32
CA ARG A 223 0.70 24.19 5.14
C ARG A 223 -0.16 25.04 4.22
N ASN A 224 0.34 26.21 3.86
CA ASN A 224 -0.43 27.26 3.19
C ASN A 224 -0.91 26.89 1.78
N ASN A 225 -0.08 26.18 1.01
CA ASN A 225 -0.33 25.96 -0.42
C ASN A 225 -1.47 24.98 -0.70
N ASP A 226 -1.63 23.95 0.13
CA ASP A 226 -2.63 22.89 -0.03
C ASP A 226 -3.57 22.75 1.17
N GLY A 227 -3.31 23.47 2.26
CA GLY A 227 -4.14 23.42 3.47
C GLY A 227 -3.89 22.18 4.33
N HIS A 228 -2.97 21.29 3.95
CA HIS A 228 -2.74 20.06 4.71
C HIS A 228 -2.24 20.37 6.12
N ILE A 229 -2.86 19.70 7.10
CA ILE A 229 -2.46 19.73 8.49
C ILE A 229 -1.62 18.48 8.75
N PHE A 230 -0.44 18.67 9.32
CA PHE A 230 0.45 17.57 9.72
C PHE A 230 0.60 17.54 11.23
N ARG A 231 0.69 16.35 11.81
CA ARG A 231 0.97 16.12 13.22
C ARG A 231 2.42 15.69 13.41
N ILE A 232 3.06 16.19 14.46
CA ILE A 232 4.42 15.84 14.86
C ILE A 232 4.43 15.59 16.37
N ASN A 233 4.78 14.38 16.79
CA ASN A 233 4.92 14.06 18.21
C ASN A 233 6.27 14.58 18.72
N THR A 234 6.27 15.67 19.49
CA THR A 234 7.51 16.30 19.96
C THR A 234 8.18 15.59 21.14
N ASN A 235 7.54 14.55 21.68
CA ASN A 235 8.10 13.71 22.75
C ASN A 235 9.01 12.58 22.22
N TRP A 236 9.07 12.37 20.91
CA TRP A 236 9.91 11.33 20.30
C TRP A 236 11.36 11.80 20.10
N ASP A 237 12.30 10.85 20.10
CA ASP A 237 13.73 11.12 19.90
C ASP A 237 14.01 11.69 18.50
N TYR A 238 13.21 11.31 17.50
CA TYR A 238 13.31 11.79 16.13
C TYR A 238 11.91 12.09 15.56
N PRO A 239 11.33 13.27 15.85
CA PRO A 239 9.98 13.62 15.41
C PRO A 239 9.89 13.76 13.88
N VAL A 240 8.85 13.19 13.28
CA VAL A 240 8.52 13.34 11.86
C VAL A 240 7.08 13.78 11.69
N ALA A 241 6.76 14.40 10.56
CA ALA A 241 5.40 14.85 10.25
C ALA A 241 4.62 13.73 9.57
N GLU A 242 3.46 13.39 10.12
CA GLU A 242 2.44 12.56 9.47
C GLU A 242 1.30 13.44 8.97
N PHE A 243 0.69 13.10 7.83
CA PHE A 243 -0.52 13.78 7.38
C PHE A 243 -1.65 13.51 8.38
N PHE A 244 -2.33 14.57 8.82
CA PHE A 244 -3.31 14.48 9.90
C PHE A 244 -4.73 14.80 9.45
N ALA A 245 -4.92 15.88 8.67
CA ALA A 245 -6.23 16.29 8.16
C ALA A 245 -6.11 17.27 6.98
N PHE A 246 -7.21 17.44 6.26
CA PHE A 246 -7.37 18.48 5.22
C PHE A 246 -7.89 19.77 5.83
N GLY A 247 -7.05 20.80 5.92
CA GLY A 247 -7.44 22.13 6.40
C GLY A 247 -7.59 23.17 5.28
N PRO A 248 -7.83 24.43 5.63
CA PRO A 248 -8.01 25.51 4.66
C PRO A 248 -6.67 25.96 4.04
N SER A 249 -6.56 25.89 2.71
CA SER A 249 -5.44 26.52 1.99
C SER A 249 -5.52 28.05 2.04
N SER A 250 -4.38 28.73 2.14
CA SER A 250 -4.34 30.20 2.15
C SER A 250 -2.99 30.75 1.70
N SER A 251 -3.00 31.89 1.02
CA SER A 251 -1.77 32.61 0.65
C SER A 251 -1.11 33.34 1.82
N ASN A 252 -1.85 33.62 2.90
CA ASN A 252 -1.37 34.23 4.13
C ASN A 252 -2.29 33.82 5.28
N ASN A 253 -1.73 33.15 6.27
CA ASN A 253 -2.46 32.74 7.46
C ASN A 253 -1.57 32.78 8.71
N ASP A 254 -2.22 32.77 9.87
CA ASP A 254 -1.58 32.86 11.18
C ASP A 254 -2.48 32.17 12.23
N GLY A 255 -1.94 31.24 13.01
CA GLY A 255 -2.72 30.32 13.84
C GLY A 255 -2.55 30.56 15.33
N ALA A 256 -3.62 30.34 16.10
CA ALA A 256 -3.53 30.25 17.56
C ALA A 256 -4.43 29.16 18.12
N ARG A 257 -4.09 28.65 19.29
CA ARG A 257 -4.93 27.69 20.01
C ARG A 257 -4.61 27.72 21.51
N CYS A 258 -5.57 27.36 22.36
CA CYS A 258 -5.22 27.00 23.73
C CYS A 258 -4.45 25.65 23.74
N ALA A 259 -3.14 25.70 23.99
CA ALA A 259 -2.29 24.50 24.03
C ALA A 259 -2.68 23.49 25.13
N LEU A 260 -3.51 23.89 26.11
CA LEU A 260 -4.00 23.03 27.20
C LEU A 260 -5.33 22.32 26.89
N ALA A 261 -5.92 22.57 25.71
CA ALA A 261 -7.17 21.93 25.31
C ALA A 261 -6.94 20.61 24.54
N PRO A 262 -7.81 19.59 24.71
CA PRO A 262 -7.88 18.44 23.80
C PRO A 262 -8.33 18.88 22.40
N ILE A 263 -7.94 18.17 21.34
CA ILE A 263 -8.30 18.51 19.95
C ILE A 263 -9.66 17.95 19.51
N VAL A 264 -10.25 17.06 20.31
CA VAL A 264 -11.60 16.52 20.13
C VAL A 264 -12.46 17.00 21.28
N SER A 265 -13.64 17.54 20.95
CA SER A 265 -14.59 18.05 21.95
C SER A 265 -15.45 16.90 22.47
N LEU A 266 -15.52 16.74 23.80
CA LEU A 266 -16.44 15.78 24.44
C LEU A 266 -17.77 16.41 24.84
N ASP A 267 -17.81 17.73 25.03
CA ASP A 267 -19.01 18.44 25.47
C ASP A 267 -19.95 18.78 24.29
N ALA A 268 -19.38 18.91 23.09
CA ALA A 268 -20.10 19.13 21.83
C ALA A 268 -19.38 18.37 20.70
N PRO A 269 -19.48 17.04 20.67
CA PRO A 269 -18.82 16.23 19.65
C PRO A 269 -19.50 16.40 18.29
N THR A 270 -18.69 16.60 17.25
CA THR A 270 -19.10 16.57 15.84
C THR A 270 -18.25 15.60 15.03
N THR A 271 -17.33 14.89 15.68
CA THR A 271 -16.44 13.95 15.01
C THR A 271 -17.06 12.57 15.03
N ASP A 272 -17.01 11.89 13.90
CA ASP A 272 -17.32 10.48 13.69
C ASP A 272 -16.00 9.71 13.48
N PHE A 273 -15.81 8.57 14.14
CA PHE A 273 -14.60 7.75 14.13
C PHE A 273 -14.94 6.31 13.81
N GLY A 274 -14.11 5.62 13.01
CA GLY A 274 -14.38 4.22 12.69
C GLY A 274 -14.31 3.27 13.89
N ASP A 275 -15.11 2.21 13.86
CA ASP A 275 -15.28 1.21 14.91
C ASP A 275 -14.36 -0.03 14.82
N ALA A 276 -13.53 -0.13 13.78
CA ALA A 276 -12.57 -1.23 13.68
C ALA A 276 -11.59 -1.21 14.87
N PRO A 277 -11.02 -2.36 15.29
CA PRO A 277 -10.00 -2.39 16.33
C PRO A 277 -8.89 -1.38 16.09
N ASP A 278 -8.32 -0.80 17.15
CA ASP A 278 -7.37 0.31 17.03
C ASP A 278 -6.07 -0.03 16.29
N SER A 279 -5.78 -1.32 16.04
CA SER A 279 -4.71 -1.74 15.12
C SER A 279 -4.93 -1.20 13.69
N TYR A 280 -6.18 -1.04 13.27
CA TYR A 280 -6.59 -0.48 11.97
C TYR A 280 -6.53 1.05 11.92
N GLY A 281 -6.02 1.71 12.97
CA GLY A 281 -6.02 3.16 13.08
C GLY A 281 -7.44 3.67 13.24
N SER A 282 -7.99 3.51 14.43
CA SER A 282 -9.34 4.00 14.78
C SER A 282 -9.28 5.08 15.86
N SER A 283 -8.32 5.04 16.79
CA SER A 283 -8.16 6.10 17.80
C SER A 283 -7.44 7.34 17.27
N ILE A 284 -7.69 8.49 17.90
CA ILE A 284 -6.97 9.74 17.62
C ILE A 284 -5.45 9.60 17.79
N ASN A 285 -4.97 8.77 18.73
CA ASN A 285 -3.54 8.56 18.96
C ASN A 285 -2.88 7.86 17.77
N ASN A 286 -3.57 6.88 17.17
CA ASN A 286 -3.11 6.18 15.97
C ASN A 286 -3.56 6.88 14.67
N ASN A 287 -3.90 8.17 14.75
CA ASN A 287 -4.33 9.01 13.63
C ASN A 287 -5.55 8.42 12.89
N GLY A 288 -6.47 7.80 13.63
CA GLY A 288 -7.53 7.01 13.02
C GLY A 288 -8.46 7.77 12.08
N ALA A 289 -9.11 7.04 11.18
CA ALA A 289 -10.09 7.59 10.26
C ALA A 289 -11.19 8.29 11.04
N ARG A 290 -11.49 9.52 10.61
CA ARG A 290 -12.51 10.34 11.24
C ARG A 290 -13.04 11.42 10.32
N HIS A 291 -14.29 11.79 10.52
CA HIS A 291 -15.02 12.77 9.72
C HIS A 291 -15.70 13.80 10.62
N ASP A 292 -15.91 15.03 10.13
CA ASP A 292 -16.85 15.94 10.78
C ASP A 292 -18.25 15.69 10.25
N VAL A 293 -19.20 15.47 11.16
CA VAL A 293 -20.61 15.20 10.88
C VAL A 293 -21.52 16.32 11.38
N GLY A 294 -20.95 17.46 11.78
CA GLY A 294 -21.68 18.54 12.46
C GLY A 294 -22.78 19.19 11.62
N ASP A 295 -22.65 19.16 10.29
CA ASP A 295 -23.67 19.67 9.38
C ASP A 295 -24.78 18.64 9.05
N GLY A 296 -24.52 17.34 9.29
CA GLY A 296 -25.43 16.23 9.01
C GLY A 296 -25.88 16.12 7.55
N THR A 297 -25.10 16.60 6.58
CA THR A 297 -25.52 16.69 5.17
C THR A 297 -25.01 15.58 4.27
N LEU A 298 -23.83 15.04 4.55
CA LEU A 298 -23.19 13.98 3.77
C LEU A 298 -22.84 12.83 4.71
N PHE A 299 -23.45 11.68 4.49
CA PHE A 299 -23.30 10.47 5.29
C PHE A 299 -23.74 9.23 4.48
N LEU A 300 -23.39 8.07 4.98
CA LEU A 300 -23.75 6.75 4.51
C LEU A 300 -25.03 6.28 5.23
N GLY A 301 -25.90 5.58 4.50
CA GLY A 301 -27.07 4.94 5.10
C GLY A 301 -28.19 5.90 5.53
N ALA A 302 -28.83 5.63 6.67
CA ALA A 302 -30.09 6.27 7.07
C ALA A 302 -29.92 7.51 7.94
N ALA A 303 -28.90 7.52 8.80
CA ALA A 303 -28.56 8.61 9.70
C ALA A 303 -27.11 8.45 10.16
N VAL A 304 -26.47 9.57 10.50
CA VAL A 304 -25.13 9.60 11.09
C VAL A 304 -25.20 10.13 12.52
N THR A 305 -24.35 9.59 13.40
CA THR A 305 -24.17 10.11 14.74
C THR A 305 -22.71 10.52 14.99
N SER A 306 -22.46 11.32 16.02
CA SER A 306 -21.09 11.76 16.35
C SER A 306 -20.49 10.78 17.35
N GLU A 307 -19.30 10.26 17.08
CA GLU A 307 -18.58 9.32 17.93
C GLU A 307 -17.21 9.90 18.30
N PRO A 308 -17.05 10.57 19.45
CA PRO A 308 -15.83 11.33 19.73
C PRO A 308 -14.57 10.46 19.94
N ASN A 309 -14.69 9.14 19.90
CA ASN A 309 -13.56 8.19 19.87
C ASN A 309 -14.03 6.80 19.43
N ALA A 310 -13.09 5.99 18.91
CA ALA A 310 -13.28 4.63 18.42
C ALA A 310 -13.81 3.56 19.41
N TYR A 311 -14.12 3.92 20.65
CA TYR A 311 -14.69 2.98 21.63
C TYR A 311 -16.02 3.47 22.22
N ALA A 312 -16.41 4.70 21.89
CA ALA A 312 -17.56 5.33 22.46
C ALA A 312 -18.65 5.38 21.39
N ASP A 313 -19.54 4.40 21.45
CA ASP A 313 -20.94 4.67 21.20
C ASP A 313 -21.27 5.93 22.03
N ASN A 314 -21.76 6.96 21.37
CA ASN A 314 -22.17 8.22 22.00
C ASN A 314 -23.36 8.05 22.97
N GLY A 315 -23.76 6.80 23.23
CA GLY A 315 -24.88 6.40 24.06
C GLY A 315 -26.18 6.36 23.27
N SER A 316 -26.10 6.29 21.93
CA SER A 316 -27.27 6.13 21.06
C SER A 316 -27.49 4.64 20.80
N ASP A 317 -28.75 4.21 20.83
CA ASP A 317 -29.12 2.86 20.38
C ASP A 317 -29.09 2.73 18.84
N ILE A 318 -28.50 3.69 18.12
CA ILE A 318 -28.44 3.76 16.65
C ILE A 318 -27.07 3.23 16.23
N ASN A 319 -27.06 2.14 15.45
CA ASN A 319 -25.88 1.71 14.71
C ASN A 319 -25.93 2.40 13.34
N ASP A 320 -25.08 3.40 13.14
CA ASP A 320 -24.92 4.16 11.90
C ASP A 320 -23.98 3.47 10.89
N ASN A 321 -23.36 2.34 11.24
CA ASN A 321 -22.81 1.40 10.24
C ASN A 321 -23.94 0.69 9.47
N ASP A 322 -24.68 1.43 8.63
CA ASP A 322 -25.84 0.93 7.89
C ASP A 322 -25.89 1.33 6.41
N GLY A 323 -24.90 2.07 5.92
CA GLY A 323 -24.83 2.49 4.52
C GLY A 323 -24.19 1.51 3.55
N ILE A 324 -23.53 0.45 4.02
CA ILE A 324 -22.85 -0.54 3.18
C ILE A 324 -23.55 -1.90 3.29
N GLN A 325 -24.04 -2.40 2.16
CA GLN A 325 -24.62 -3.74 2.03
C GLN A 325 -23.82 -4.60 1.05
N PHE A 326 -23.17 -5.65 1.54
CA PHE A 326 -22.49 -6.64 0.70
C PHE A 326 -23.52 -7.50 -0.05
N ALA A 327 -23.73 -7.22 -1.34
CA ALA A 327 -24.71 -7.91 -2.18
C ALA A 327 -24.24 -9.31 -2.61
N THR A 328 -22.92 -9.53 -2.66
CA THR A 328 -22.31 -10.85 -2.85
C THR A 328 -21.35 -11.16 -1.69
N GLY A 329 -20.95 -12.43 -1.57
CA GLY A 329 -19.84 -12.80 -0.67
C GLY A 329 -18.52 -12.18 -1.13
N ILE A 330 -17.59 -12.01 -0.18
CA ILE A 330 -16.21 -11.65 -0.44
C ILE A 330 -15.44 -12.95 -0.60
N GLU A 331 -15.04 -13.27 -1.83
CA GLU A 331 -14.26 -14.47 -2.16
C GLU A 331 -12.92 -14.00 -2.71
N ALA A 332 -11.80 -14.52 -2.18
CA ALA A 332 -10.47 -14.17 -2.68
C ALA A 332 -10.43 -14.31 -4.21
N GLY A 333 -9.76 -13.41 -4.92
CA GLY A 333 -9.63 -13.41 -6.38
C GLY A 333 -10.93 -13.41 -7.21
N LYS A 334 -12.06 -12.98 -6.63
CA LYS A 334 -13.33 -12.78 -7.34
C LYS A 334 -13.74 -11.32 -7.30
N THR A 335 -14.56 -10.93 -8.27
CA THR A 335 -15.29 -9.67 -8.21
C THR A 335 -16.49 -9.83 -7.26
N ALA A 336 -16.54 -8.97 -6.25
CA ALA A 336 -17.66 -8.84 -5.33
C ALA A 336 -18.47 -7.57 -5.65
N ILE A 337 -19.69 -7.49 -5.12
CA ILE A 337 -20.61 -6.38 -5.32
C ILE A 337 -21.06 -5.87 -3.95
N VAL A 338 -20.99 -4.55 -3.80
CA VAL A 338 -21.53 -3.81 -2.67
C VAL A 338 -22.58 -2.83 -3.15
N GLU A 339 -23.63 -2.66 -2.35
CA GLU A 339 -24.62 -1.61 -2.48
C GLU A 339 -24.32 -0.54 -1.42
N ILE A 340 -24.10 0.69 -1.88
CA ILE A 340 -23.72 1.83 -1.06
C ILE A 340 -24.87 2.83 -1.05
N THR A 341 -25.45 3.07 0.12
CA THR A 341 -26.47 4.08 0.33
C THR A 341 -25.79 5.37 0.78
N SER A 342 -25.97 6.46 0.03
CA SER A 342 -25.42 7.78 0.39
C SER A 342 -26.53 8.82 0.50
N SER A 343 -26.40 9.76 1.43
CA SER A 343 -27.39 10.82 1.64
C SER A 343 -27.31 11.95 0.60
N ALA A 344 -26.14 12.15 -0.03
CA ALA A 344 -25.87 13.21 -0.99
C ALA A 344 -24.84 12.76 -2.06
N THR A 345 -24.37 13.70 -2.87
CA THR A 345 -23.26 13.43 -3.82
C THR A 345 -21.92 13.50 -3.10
N GLY A 346 -21.05 12.52 -3.31
CA GLY A 346 -19.71 12.47 -2.72
C GLY A 346 -18.85 11.40 -3.39
N PHE A 347 -17.73 11.07 -2.75
CA PHE A 347 -16.81 10.03 -3.16
C PHE A 347 -16.61 9.02 -2.05
N VAL A 348 -16.65 7.73 -2.40
CA VAL A 348 -16.39 6.63 -1.49
C VAL A 348 -15.02 6.03 -1.76
N ASN A 349 -14.28 5.79 -0.67
CA ASN A 349 -13.05 5.01 -0.66
C ASN A 349 -13.26 3.81 0.28
N GLY A 350 -12.81 2.62 -0.12
CA GLY A 350 -13.05 1.38 0.61
C GLY A 350 -11.81 0.49 0.68
N TRP A 351 -11.62 -0.18 1.82
CA TRP A 351 -10.52 -1.10 2.10
C TRP A 351 -11.04 -2.41 2.70
N VAL A 352 -10.33 -3.51 2.45
CA VAL A 352 -10.53 -4.81 3.11
C VAL A 352 -9.16 -5.33 3.52
N ASP A 353 -8.94 -5.58 4.80
CA ASP A 353 -7.70 -6.18 5.32
C ASP A 353 -7.61 -7.63 4.84
N ALA A 354 -6.93 -7.79 3.71
CA ALA A 354 -6.89 -8.98 2.91
C ALA A 354 -5.82 -9.95 3.42
N ASP A 355 -4.74 -9.47 4.03
CA ASP A 355 -3.71 -10.33 4.63
C ASP A 355 -3.91 -10.59 6.13
N LYS A 356 -4.91 -9.94 6.74
CA LYS A 356 -5.30 -10.07 8.15
C LYS A 356 -4.21 -9.62 9.12
N ASN A 357 -3.36 -8.69 8.71
CA ASN A 357 -2.28 -8.15 9.52
C ASN A 357 -2.76 -7.12 10.57
N GLY A 358 -4.04 -6.73 10.51
CA GLY A 358 -4.64 -5.79 11.45
C GLY A 358 -4.47 -4.33 11.05
N GLN A 359 -4.07 -4.03 9.81
CA GLN A 359 -3.95 -2.70 9.21
C GLN A 359 -4.69 -2.66 7.87
N PHE A 360 -4.81 -1.47 7.29
CA PHE A 360 -5.32 -1.30 5.92
C PHE A 360 -4.19 -0.76 5.05
N ASP A 361 -3.57 -1.65 4.29
CA ASP A 361 -2.45 -1.34 3.41
C ASP A 361 -2.90 -0.68 2.09
N ASN A 362 -1.95 -0.08 1.37
CA ASN A 362 -2.25 0.64 0.13
C ASN A 362 -2.78 -0.27 -0.98
N ASP A 363 -2.31 -1.52 -1.04
CA ASP A 363 -2.75 -2.55 -1.99
C ASP A 363 -4.04 -3.27 -1.57
N GLU A 364 -4.60 -2.92 -0.41
CA GLU A 364 -5.87 -3.41 0.12
C GLU A 364 -7.06 -2.47 -0.16
N LYS A 365 -6.79 -1.36 -0.86
CA LYS A 365 -7.82 -0.41 -1.29
C LYS A 365 -8.65 -1.00 -2.43
N ILE A 366 -9.82 -1.53 -2.12
CA ILE A 366 -10.75 -2.16 -3.07
C ILE A 366 -11.65 -1.18 -3.83
N ILE A 367 -11.88 0.03 -3.27
CA ILE A 367 -12.67 1.09 -3.91
C ILE A 367 -11.89 2.41 -3.79
N SER A 368 -11.69 3.11 -4.90
CA SER A 368 -10.95 4.37 -4.93
C SER A 368 -11.74 5.46 -5.63
N GLU A 369 -11.98 6.57 -4.93
CA GLU A 369 -12.58 7.79 -5.48
C GLU A 369 -13.91 7.54 -6.23
N GLN A 370 -14.71 6.58 -5.74
CA GLN A 370 -15.94 6.17 -6.40
C GLN A 370 -17.01 7.23 -6.19
N ALA A 371 -17.34 7.97 -7.24
CA ALA A 371 -18.42 8.95 -7.20
C ALA A 371 -19.77 8.26 -6.91
N VAL A 372 -20.53 8.81 -5.97
CA VAL A 372 -21.86 8.36 -5.57
C VAL A 372 -22.86 9.51 -5.64
N THR A 373 -24.13 9.17 -5.79
CA THR A 373 -25.26 10.12 -5.70
C THR A 373 -26.19 9.69 -4.57
N ALA A 374 -27.06 10.61 -4.14
CA ALA A 374 -28.07 10.32 -3.12
C ALA A 374 -28.91 9.07 -3.48
N GLY A 375 -29.08 8.17 -2.52
CA GLY A 375 -29.70 6.86 -2.70
C GLY A 375 -28.69 5.73 -2.90
N ASN A 376 -29.14 4.65 -3.54
CA ASN A 376 -28.37 3.41 -3.62
C ASN A 376 -27.46 3.39 -4.86
N ASN A 377 -26.20 3.03 -4.65
CA ASN A 377 -25.15 2.97 -5.66
C ASN A 377 -24.57 1.55 -5.67
N ILE A 378 -24.68 0.83 -6.78
CA ILE A 378 -24.14 -0.53 -6.90
C ILE A 378 -22.72 -0.45 -7.45
N VAL A 379 -21.76 -0.96 -6.70
CA VAL A 379 -20.34 -0.93 -7.04
C VAL A 379 -19.78 -2.34 -7.03
N ALA A 380 -19.11 -2.70 -8.11
CA ALA A 380 -18.32 -3.93 -8.18
C ALA A 380 -16.87 -3.61 -7.82
N TYR A 381 -16.23 -4.49 -7.05
CA TYR A 381 -14.83 -4.39 -6.65
C TYR A 381 -14.16 -5.75 -6.71
N ASP A 382 -12.87 -5.78 -7.03
CA ASP A 382 -12.10 -7.01 -7.09
C ASP A 382 -11.45 -7.30 -5.72
N VAL A 383 -11.61 -8.53 -5.25
CA VAL A 383 -10.93 -9.03 -4.06
C VAL A 383 -9.58 -9.61 -4.47
N PRO A 384 -8.45 -9.24 -3.85
CA PRO A 384 -7.14 -9.75 -4.21
C PRO A 384 -7.06 -11.29 -4.22
N THR A 385 -6.26 -11.87 -5.12
CA THR A 385 -6.08 -13.34 -5.18
C THR A 385 -5.29 -13.90 -4.01
N TRP A 386 -4.50 -13.05 -3.35
CA TRP A 386 -3.66 -13.40 -2.21
C TRP A 386 -4.36 -13.20 -0.87
N SER A 387 -5.65 -12.83 -0.86
CA SER A 387 -6.40 -12.65 0.39
C SER A 387 -6.45 -13.92 1.23
N GLU A 388 -6.11 -13.78 2.51
CA GLU A 388 -6.26 -14.81 3.52
C GLU A 388 -7.73 -15.02 3.88
N THR A 389 -8.10 -16.28 4.12
CA THR A 389 -9.49 -16.63 4.40
C THR A 389 -9.86 -16.44 5.87
N GLY A 390 -11.16 -16.27 6.11
CA GLY A 390 -11.72 -16.07 7.44
C GLY A 390 -12.10 -14.62 7.74
N THR A 391 -12.37 -14.37 9.02
CA THR A 391 -12.87 -13.08 9.50
C THR A 391 -11.78 -12.01 9.53
N THR A 392 -12.12 -10.83 9.01
CA THR A 392 -11.27 -9.64 8.95
C THR A 392 -12.14 -8.37 9.01
N TRP A 393 -11.56 -7.19 8.80
CA TRP A 393 -12.27 -5.90 8.78
C TRP A 393 -12.24 -5.24 7.41
N SER A 394 -13.20 -4.37 7.19
CA SER A 394 -13.29 -3.48 6.04
C SER A 394 -13.69 -2.09 6.52
N ARG A 395 -13.25 -1.07 5.78
CA ARG A 395 -13.52 0.34 6.07
C ARG A 395 -14.04 1.03 4.85
N PHE A 396 -15.09 1.84 4.99
CA PHE A 396 -15.62 2.70 3.95
C PHE A 396 -15.64 4.13 4.45
N ARG A 397 -15.18 5.05 3.59
CA ARG A 397 -15.14 6.48 3.90
C ARG A 397 -15.82 7.26 2.80
N LEU A 398 -16.85 8.02 3.16
CA LEU A 398 -17.55 8.95 2.28
C LEU A 398 -17.09 10.38 2.57
N SER A 399 -16.84 11.20 1.55
CA SER A 399 -16.55 12.64 1.70
C SER A 399 -16.75 13.39 0.38
N SER A 400 -16.83 14.73 0.42
CA SER A 400 -16.66 15.55 -0.78
C SER A 400 -15.21 15.54 -1.31
N GLN A 401 -14.23 15.21 -0.47
CA GLN A 401 -12.83 14.99 -0.84
C GLN A 401 -12.68 13.63 -1.52
N ALA A 402 -12.25 13.63 -2.79
CA ALA A 402 -12.20 12.42 -3.61
C ALA A 402 -11.20 11.38 -3.09
N SER A 403 -9.95 11.80 -2.87
CA SER A 403 -8.84 10.90 -2.54
C SER A 403 -8.58 10.89 -1.04
N LEU A 404 -8.81 9.74 -0.41
CA LEU A 404 -8.60 9.51 1.02
C LEU A 404 -7.67 8.31 1.27
N SER A 405 -6.94 8.37 2.39
CA SER A 405 -6.25 7.24 3.01
C SER A 405 -7.17 6.48 3.98
N ALA A 406 -6.77 5.29 4.43
CA ALA A 406 -7.52 4.51 5.42
C ALA A 406 -7.54 5.15 6.83
N VAL A 407 -6.69 6.16 7.05
CA VAL A 407 -6.52 6.91 8.31
C VAL A 407 -6.58 8.42 8.05
N GLY A 408 -6.60 9.24 9.11
CA GLY A 408 -6.61 10.71 9.03
C GLY A 408 -8.01 11.33 9.03
N GLY A 409 -8.06 12.64 9.32
CA GLY A 409 -9.29 13.42 9.44
C GLY A 409 -9.75 14.10 8.15
N VAL A 410 -11.07 14.22 7.99
CA VAL A 410 -11.72 14.89 6.86
C VAL A 410 -12.83 15.81 7.35
N SER A 411 -13.05 16.92 6.66
CA SER A 411 -13.96 18.01 7.08
C SER A 411 -15.45 17.72 6.92
N ASP A 412 -15.82 16.60 6.31
CA ASP A 412 -17.21 16.21 6.05
C ASP A 412 -17.32 14.71 5.77
N GLY A 413 -18.54 14.18 5.78
CA GLY A 413 -18.82 12.79 5.44
C GLY A 413 -18.84 11.87 6.66
N GLU A 414 -18.52 10.60 6.45
CA GLU A 414 -18.61 9.56 7.48
C GLU A 414 -17.61 8.43 7.20
N VAL A 415 -17.21 7.73 8.27
CA VAL A 415 -16.47 6.47 8.21
C VAL A 415 -17.33 5.34 8.79
N GLU A 416 -17.51 4.26 8.05
CA GLU A 416 -18.16 3.05 8.56
C GLU A 416 -17.19 1.86 8.47
N ASP A 417 -17.17 1.02 9.51
CA ASP A 417 -16.33 -0.16 9.61
C ASP A 417 -17.16 -1.44 9.76
N TYR A 418 -16.81 -2.47 8.98
CA TYR A 418 -17.55 -3.74 8.97
C TYR A 418 -16.62 -4.93 9.15
N GLN A 419 -16.96 -5.79 10.10
CA GLN A 419 -16.38 -7.12 10.17
C GLN A 419 -16.93 -7.97 9.01
N VAL A 420 -16.02 -8.48 8.19
CA VAL A 420 -16.33 -9.28 6.99
C VAL A 420 -15.66 -10.64 7.04
N ASN A 421 -16.07 -11.55 6.17
CA ASN A 421 -15.47 -12.89 6.06
C ASN A 421 -15.04 -13.14 4.61
N ILE A 422 -13.75 -13.39 4.41
CA ILE A 422 -13.20 -13.77 3.11
C ILE A 422 -13.32 -15.29 2.96
N ALA A 423 -14.12 -15.73 1.99
CA ALA A 423 -14.34 -17.15 1.72
C ALA A 423 -13.21 -17.76 0.87
N GLU A 424 -12.97 -19.06 1.08
CA GLU A 424 -12.02 -19.87 0.29
C GLU A 424 -12.41 -19.92 -1.19
N GLN A 425 -11.41 -19.77 -2.06
CA GLN A 425 -11.57 -20.11 -3.47
C GLN A 425 -11.71 -21.62 -3.65
N ASN A 426 -12.65 -22.05 -4.50
CA ASN A 426 -12.65 -23.42 -5.01
C ASN A 426 -11.50 -23.61 -6.02
N VAL A 427 -10.30 -23.87 -5.50
CA VAL A 427 -9.10 -24.17 -6.30
C VAL A 427 -9.21 -25.57 -6.88
N THR A 428 -9.13 -25.67 -8.20
CA THR A 428 -8.98 -26.94 -8.91
C THR A 428 -7.49 -27.23 -9.07
N ALA A 429 -7.02 -28.33 -8.48
CA ALA A 429 -5.68 -28.84 -8.68
C ALA A 429 -5.69 -29.93 -9.76
N SER A 430 -4.87 -29.76 -10.80
CA SER A 430 -4.61 -30.79 -11.81
C SER A 430 -3.19 -31.31 -11.65
N HIS A 431 -2.98 -32.60 -11.88
CA HIS A 431 -1.66 -33.24 -11.76
C HIS A 431 -1.35 -34.11 -12.97
N TYR A 432 -0.07 -34.19 -13.36
CA TYR A 432 0.43 -35.13 -14.34
C TYR A 432 1.71 -35.82 -13.82
N PRO A 433 1.80 -37.16 -13.86
CA PRO A 433 0.74 -38.09 -14.24
C PRO A 433 -0.33 -38.27 -13.15
N SER A 434 0.02 -38.07 -11.88
CA SER A 434 -0.89 -38.01 -10.74
C SER A 434 -0.22 -37.31 -9.56
N VAL A 435 -0.94 -37.14 -8.45
CA VAL A 435 -0.37 -36.57 -7.21
C VAL A 435 0.68 -37.46 -6.57
N ASP A 436 0.63 -38.78 -6.75
CA ASP A 436 1.50 -39.73 -6.02
C ASP A 436 2.49 -40.48 -6.92
N SER A 437 2.56 -40.17 -8.21
CA SER A 437 3.42 -40.87 -9.17
C SER A 437 4.20 -39.93 -10.09
N TRP A 438 5.25 -40.49 -10.70
CA TRP A 438 6.16 -39.78 -11.60
C TRP A 438 5.98 -40.28 -13.03
N ALA A 439 6.05 -39.36 -13.99
CA ALA A 439 6.26 -39.69 -15.40
C ALA A 439 7.77 -39.71 -15.69
N THR A 440 8.16 -40.29 -16.82
CA THR A 440 9.55 -40.35 -17.26
C THR A 440 9.71 -39.63 -18.58
N LEU A 441 10.66 -38.71 -18.65
CA LEU A 441 11.21 -38.20 -19.90
C LEU A 441 12.48 -38.98 -20.21
N ALA A 442 12.64 -39.34 -21.48
CA ALA A 442 13.82 -40.02 -21.98
C ALA A 442 14.22 -39.39 -23.31
N PHE A 443 15.48 -38.98 -23.42
CA PHE A 443 16.04 -38.29 -24.57
C PHE A 443 17.19 -39.09 -25.17
N GLU A 444 17.35 -38.92 -26.49
CA GLU A 444 18.60 -39.05 -27.23
C GLU A 444 19.15 -37.64 -27.47
N ASP A 445 20.46 -37.45 -27.34
CA ASP A 445 21.11 -36.15 -27.48
C ASP A 445 21.76 -35.94 -28.85
N ASN A 446 21.87 -36.99 -29.67
CA ASN A 446 22.66 -36.95 -30.89
C ASN A 446 21.89 -36.43 -32.12
N TRP A 447 20.68 -35.87 -31.92
CA TRP A 447 19.93 -35.20 -32.99
C TRP A 447 20.84 -34.20 -33.73
N PRO A 448 20.83 -34.18 -35.08
CA PRO A 448 19.87 -34.84 -35.95
C PRO A 448 20.32 -36.20 -36.48
N LEU A 449 21.35 -36.81 -35.89
CA LEU A 449 21.77 -38.17 -36.23
C LEU A 449 21.07 -39.18 -35.33
N MET A 450 20.87 -40.38 -35.86
CA MET A 450 20.13 -41.43 -35.16
C MET A 450 20.83 -41.86 -33.87
N GLY A 451 22.15 -42.04 -33.84
CA GLY A 451 22.83 -42.59 -32.66
C GLY A 451 22.55 -44.09 -32.46
N ASP A 452 22.57 -44.54 -31.20
CA ASP A 452 22.36 -45.93 -30.77
C ASP A 452 20.95 -46.20 -30.19
N TYR A 453 20.15 -45.17 -29.95
CA TYR A 453 18.72 -45.28 -29.64
C TYR A 453 18.42 -46.04 -28.35
N ASP A 454 19.28 -45.96 -27.35
CA ASP A 454 19.04 -46.56 -26.04
C ASP A 454 18.12 -45.70 -25.13
N MET A 455 17.81 -44.48 -25.57
CA MET A 455 16.94 -43.48 -24.94
C MET A 455 17.34 -43.18 -23.49
N ASN A 456 18.64 -43.15 -23.21
CA ASN A 456 19.15 -42.87 -21.87
C ASN A 456 20.13 -41.68 -21.77
N ASP A 457 20.38 -40.95 -22.88
CA ASP A 457 21.25 -39.78 -22.90
C ASP A 457 20.82 -38.73 -21.87
N LEU A 458 19.50 -38.59 -21.65
CA LEU A 458 18.94 -38.00 -20.44
C LEU A 458 17.66 -38.73 -20.03
N VAL A 459 17.58 -39.14 -18.78
CA VAL A 459 16.36 -39.71 -18.17
C VAL A 459 15.94 -38.86 -16.99
N VAL A 460 14.69 -38.39 -16.97
CA VAL A 460 14.14 -37.52 -15.91
C VAL A 460 12.84 -38.10 -15.39
N TYR A 461 12.73 -38.28 -14.08
CA TYR A 461 11.42 -38.46 -13.45
C TYR A 461 10.84 -37.09 -13.16
N TYR A 462 9.61 -36.83 -13.59
CA TYR A 462 8.97 -35.53 -13.38
C TYR A 462 7.48 -35.65 -13.04
N ARG A 463 6.98 -34.60 -12.39
CA ARG A 463 5.58 -34.40 -12.06
C ARG A 463 5.21 -32.94 -12.27
N LEU A 464 4.03 -32.70 -12.81
CA LEU A 464 3.47 -31.36 -13.01
C LEU A 464 2.24 -31.18 -12.14
N SER A 465 2.07 -29.99 -11.59
CA SER A 465 0.83 -29.56 -10.93
C SER A 465 0.41 -28.18 -11.42
N SER A 466 -0.89 -27.96 -11.54
CA SER A 466 -1.46 -26.64 -11.88
C SER A 466 -2.66 -26.37 -11.00
N TYR A 467 -2.84 -25.12 -10.64
CA TYR A 467 -3.86 -24.65 -9.71
C TYR A 467 -4.65 -23.55 -10.40
N ASP A 468 -5.94 -23.77 -10.61
CA ASP A 468 -6.81 -22.82 -11.31
C ASP A 468 -8.14 -22.61 -10.59
N VAL A 469 -8.75 -21.44 -10.81
CA VAL A 469 -10.03 -21.05 -10.24
C VAL A 469 -10.92 -20.49 -11.34
N ALA A 470 -12.00 -21.21 -11.65
CA ALA A 470 -13.01 -20.83 -12.65
C ALA A 470 -12.42 -20.39 -14.01
N GLY A 471 -11.37 -21.06 -14.48
CA GLY A 471 -10.72 -20.74 -15.76
C GLY A 471 -9.55 -19.76 -15.67
N THR A 472 -9.23 -19.22 -14.49
CA THR A 472 -8.01 -18.43 -14.27
C THR A 472 -6.91 -19.30 -13.68
N MET A 473 -5.74 -19.36 -14.31
CA MET A 473 -4.57 -20.08 -13.81
C MET A 473 -3.89 -19.26 -12.71
N LEU A 474 -3.69 -19.85 -11.53
CA LEU A 474 -3.04 -19.21 -10.38
C LEU A 474 -1.55 -19.54 -10.31
N SER A 475 -1.21 -20.82 -10.46
CA SER A 475 0.18 -21.27 -10.39
C SER A 475 0.39 -22.62 -11.07
N ILE A 476 1.65 -22.84 -11.45
CA ILE A 476 2.15 -24.08 -12.03
C ILE A 476 3.32 -24.55 -11.17
N LYS A 477 3.44 -25.86 -10.98
CA LYS A 477 4.59 -26.49 -10.30
C LYS A 477 5.19 -27.57 -11.20
N ILE A 478 6.51 -27.56 -11.33
CA ILE A 478 7.29 -28.57 -12.03
C ILE A 478 8.26 -29.17 -11.02
N GLU A 479 8.20 -30.47 -10.83
CA GLU A 479 9.10 -31.21 -9.96
C GLU A 479 9.80 -32.29 -10.78
N GLY A 480 11.07 -32.57 -10.47
CA GLY A 480 11.74 -33.67 -11.12
C GLY A 480 13.05 -34.12 -10.48
N LYS A 481 13.60 -35.17 -11.08
CA LYS A 481 14.83 -35.86 -10.68
C LYS A 481 15.58 -36.29 -11.92
N ILE A 482 16.87 -35.97 -12.00
CA ILE A 482 17.75 -36.47 -13.07
C ILE A 482 18.16 -37.89 -12.71
N VAL A 483 17.63 -38.86 -13.45
CA VAL A 483 17.73 -40.30 -13.15
C VAL A 483 18.98 -40.92 -13.75
N ALA A 484 19.34 -40.50 -14.97
CA ALA A 484 20.51 -40.97 -15.70
C ALA A 484 20.92 -39.97 -16.79
N ILE A 485 22.20 -40.01 -17.16
CA ILE A 485 22.80 -39.26 -18.29
C ILE A 485 23.80 -40.20 -18.98
N GLY A 486 23.39 -40.80 -20.11
CA GLY A 486 24.22 -41.60 -21.05
C GLY A 486 25.02 -40.78 -22.06
N ALA A 487 24.86 -39.46 -22.02
CA ALA A 487 25.41 -38.54 -22.99
C ALA A 487 26.90 -38.24 -22.80
N SER A 488 27.67 -38.23 -23.90
CA SER A 488 28.98 -37.56 -23.94
C SER A 488 28.87 -36.06 -24.24
N TYR A 489 27.78 -35.61 -24.89
CA TYR A 489 27.57 -34.18 -25.06
C TYR A 489 27.07 -33.56 -23.75
N HIS A 490 27.41 -32.28 -23.58
CA HIS A 490 26.93 -31.50 -22.46
C HIS A 490 25.58 -30.87 -22.85
N ASN A 491 24.57 -31.19 -22.05
CA ASN A 491 23.18 -30.86 -22.33
C ASN A 491 22.64 -30.00 -21.18
N GLY A 492 22.08 -28.84 -21.53
CA GLY A 492 21.16 -28.13 -20.66
C GLY A 492 19.77 -28.73 -20.74
N PHE A 493 18.93 -28.45 -19.74
CA PHE A 493 17.56 -28.96 -19.66
C PHE A 493 16.58 -27.88 -19.23
N ALA A 494 15.42 -27.84 -19.89
CA ALA A 494 14.43 -26.79 -19.69
C ALA A 494 12.99 -27.28 -19.94
N PHE A 495 12.03 -26.48 -19.46
CA PHE A 495 10.61 -26.62 -19.77
C PHE A 495 10.09 -25.33 -20.41
N ARG A 496 9.46 -25.45 -21.58
CA ARG A 496 8.56 -24.42 -22.09
C ARG A 496 7.13 -24.71 -21.64
N ILE A 497 6.39 -23.66 -21.31
CA ILE A 497 4.94 -23.71 -21.05
C ILE A 497 4.20 -23.05 -22.22
N PRO A 498 3.77 -23.81 -23.25
CA PRO A 498 3.20 -23.20 -24.44
C PRO A 498 1.95 -22.38 -24.12
N GLY A 499 1.89 -21.17 -24.67
CA GLY A 499 0.78 -20.22 -24.47
C GLY A 499 0.84 -19.39 -23.19
N LEU A 500 1.78 -19.66 -22.28
CA LEU A 500 2.10 -18.77 -21.16
C LEU A 500 3.19 -17.77 -21.59
N LEU A 501 2.94 -16.47 -21.38
CA LEU A 501 3.91 -15.42 -21.67
C LEU A 501 4.85 -15.18 -20.48
N SER A 502 6.08 -14.78 -20.76
CA SER A 502 7.09 -14.49 -19.73
C SER A 502 6.65 -13.38 -18.75
N ASN A 503 5.96 -12.36 -19.24
CA ASN A 503 5.44 -11.25 -18.42
C ASN A 503 4.19 -11.61 -17.59
N GLN A 504 3.64 -12.81 -17.76
CA GLN A 504 2.51 -13.33 -16.97
C GLN A 504 2.98 -14.11 -15.74
N VAL A 505 4.28 -14.37 -15.62
CA VAL A 505 4.90 -15.01 -14.46
C VAL A 505 5.17 -13.95 -13.39
N ASP A 506 4.73 -14.20 -12.16
CA ASP A 506 5.08 -13.38 -11.01
C ASP A 506 6.46 -13.79 -10.48
N THR A 507 7.50 -13.20 -11.05
CA THR A 507 8.88 -13.51 -10.69
C THR A 507 9.24 -13.14 -9.26
N GLY A 508 8.50 -12.23 -8.62
CA GLY A 508 8.74 -11.81 -7.23
C GLY A 508 8.37 -12.87 -6.20
N ARG A 509 7.45 -13.77 -6.55
CA ARG A 509 6.99 -14.89 -5.70
C ARG A 509 7.43 -16.27 -6.20
N MET A 510 8.12 -16.35 -7.34
CA MET A 510 8.60 -17.62 -7.88
C MET A 510 9.63 -18.25 -6.95
N SER A 511 9.56 -19.57 -6.76
CA SER A 511 10.57 -20.34 -6.02
C SER A 511 11.20 -21.38 -6.93
N PHE A 512 12.52 -21.48 -6.91
CA PHE A 512 13.28 -22.45 -7.68
C PHE A 512 14.34 -23.11 -6.81
N LYS A 513 14.25 -24.44 -6.70
CA LYS A 513 15.12 -25.25 -5.84
C LYS A 513 15.80 -26.35 -6.64
N ILE A 514 17.07 -26.57 -6.34
CA ILE A 514 17.84 -27.76 -6.75
C ILE A 514 18.29 -28.45 -5.46
N ASN A 515 18.02 -29.75 -5.33
CA ASN A 515 18.32 -30.53 -4.13
C ASN A 515 17.78 -29.87 -2.83
N ASP A 516 16.55 -29.35 -2.90
CA ASP A 516 15.87 -28.61 -1.82
C ASP A 516 16.56 -27.30 -1.38
N VAL A 517 17.57 -26.84 -2.13
CA VAL A 517 18.26 -25.56 -1.90
C VAL A 517 17.74 -24.50 -2.87
N GLU A 518 17.28 -23.37 -2.33
CA GLU A 518 16.83 -22.22 -3.12
C GLU A 518 17.96 -21.67 -4.00
N GLN A 519 17.66 -21.42 -5.26
CA GLN A 519 18.59 -20.85 -6.22
C GLN A 519 18.49 -19.33 -6.23
N SER A 520 19.63 -18.64 -6.39
CA SER A 520 19.68 -17.18 -6.45
C SER A 520 19.38 -16.62 -7.85
N ASN A 521 19.56 -17.44 -8.89
CA ASN A 521 19.22 -17.10 -10.26
C ASN A 521 17.78 -17.53 -10.55
N SER A 522 17.05 -16.68 -11.28
CA SER A 522 15.74 -17.02 -11.81
C SER A 522 15.85 -18.18 -12.81
N ALA A 523 14.94 -19.15 -12.72
CA ALA A 523 14.80 -20.19 -13.75
C ALA A 523 14.18 -19.64 -15.04
N LEU A 524 13.39 -18.56 -14.98
CA LEU A 524 12.75 -17.98 -16.15
C LEU A 524 13.79 -17.37 -17.09
N GLU A 525 13.85 -17.87 -18.34
CA GLU A 525 14.75 -17.40 -19.38
C GLU A 525 14.45 -15.94 -19.76
N THR A 526 15.49 -15.11 -19.75
CA THR A 526 15.42 -13.70 -20.15
C THR A 526 15.36 -13.53 -21.66
N ASP A 527 14.86 -12.39 -22.13
CA ASP A 527 14.78 -12.05 -23.56
C ASP A 527 13.93 -13.06 -24.36
N ARG A 528 12.87 -13.53 -23.73
CA ARG A 528 11.86 -14.43 -24.30
C ARG A 528 10.45 -13.91 -24.16
N THR A 529 9.63 -14.18 -25.17
CA THR A 529 8.19 -13.93 -25.20
C THR A 529 7.42 -15.03 -24.47
N GLU A 530 7.74 -16.29 -24.77
CA GLU A 530 7.15 -17.45 -24.10
C GLU A 530 7.82 -17.68 -22.73
N ALA A 531 7.09 -18.24 -21.78
CA ALA A 531 7.65 -18.66 -20.50
C ALA A 531 8.45 -19.96 -20.67
N ILE A 532 9.78 -19.83 -20.59
CA ILE A 532 10.75 -20.92 -20.67
C ILE A 532 11.53 -20.96 -19.37
N PHE A 533 11.60 -22.12 -18.74
CA PHE A 533 12.25 -22.33 -17.44
C PHE A 533 13.47 -23.22 -17.61
N ILE A 534 14.67 -22.64 -17.46
CA ILE A 534 15.95 -23.34 -17.49
C ILE A 534 16.16 -24.01 -16.13
N ILE A 535 16.25 -25.34 -16.13
CA ILE A 535 16.51 -26.13 -14.92
C ILE A 535 18.02 -26.22 -14.67
N ALA A 536 18.81 -26.39 -15.73
CA ALA A 536 20.26 -26.37 -15.68
C ALA A 536 20.81 -26.00 -17.07
N ASP A 537 21.84 -25.14 -17.10
CA ASP A 537 22.58 -24.83 -18.33
C ASP A 537 23.47 -25.99 -18.79
N ASP A 538 23.99 -26.77 -17.84
CA ASP A 538 24.70 -28.02 -18.06
C ASP A 538 24.38 -29.00 -16.92
N LEU A 539 23.82 -30.16 -17.26
CA LEU A 539 23.46 -31.17 -16.28
C LEU A 539 24.67 -31.86 -15.63
N TRP A 540 25.84 -31.86 -16.29
CA TRP A 540 27.06 -32.43 -15.72
C TRP A 540 27.61 -31.62 -14.54
N ASP A 541 27.15 -30.38 -14.34
CA ASP A 541 27.50 -29.59 -13.15
C ASP A 541 26.86 -30.13 -11.86
N PHE A 542 25.82 -30.97 -11.99
CA PHE A 542 25.01 -31.45 -10.85
C PHE A 542 25.14 -32.96 -10.60
N VAL A 543 25.76 -33.69 -11.51
CA VAL A 543 25.93 -35.14 -11.39
C VAL A 543 27.35 -35.57 -11.72
N THR A 544 27.70 -36.79 -11.32
CA THR A 544 28.99 -37.42 -11.62
C THR A 544 28.74 -38.81 -12.18
N ALA A 545 29.54 -39.25 -13.16
CA ALA A 545 29.35 -40.57 -13.78
C ALA A 545 29.31 -41.72 -12.76
N GLY A 546 30.13 -41.63 -11.70
CA GLY A 546 30.30 -42.66 -10.67
C GLY A 546 31.69 -43.31 -10.74
N GLU A 547 32.07 -44.08 -9.72
CA GLU A 547 33.35 -44.80 -9.70
C GLU A 547 33.38 -45.87 -10.79
N ASP A 548 34.41 -45.86 -11.63
CA ASP A 548 34.62 -46.79 -12.77
C ASP A 548 33.54 -46.77 -13.87
N CYS A 549 32.71 -45.72 -13.90
CA CYS A 549 31.65 -45.51 -14.89
C CYS A 549 32.02 -44.41 -15.87
N LYS A 550 31.67 -44.57 -17.14
CA LYS A 550 31.77 -43.52 -18.15
C LYS A 550 30.62 -42.53 -18.03
N TYR A 551 29.44 -43.02 -17.70
CA TYR A 551 28.20 -42.24 -17.71
C TYR A 551 27.39 -42.39 -16.43
N TYR A 552 26.49 -41.44 -16.20
CA TYR A 552 25.71 -41.39 -14.97
C TYR A 552 24.53 -42.37 -15.05
N ARG A 553 24.63 -43.48 -14.30
CA ARG A 553 23.53 -44.45 -14.09
C ARG A 553 22.97 -45.09 -15.37
N THR A 554 23.80 -45.36 -16.38
CA THR A 554 23.40 -46.12 -17.59
C THR A 554 24.14 -47.45 -17.75
N GLU A 555 25.28 -47.62 -17.08
CA GLU A 555 26.13 -48.81 -17.22
C GLU A 555 25.92 -49.84 -16.09
N PRO A 556 26.19 -51.16 -16.32
CA PRO A 556 26.08 -52.17 -15.30
C PRO A 556 26.99 -51.90 -14.09
N GLY A 557 26.39 -51.77 -12.89
CA GLY A 557 27.12 -51.50 -11.65
C GLY A 557 27.22 -50.02 -11.28
N CYS A 558 26.78 -49.11 -12.16
CA CYS A 558 26.89 -47.65 -11.99
C CYS A 558 25.72 -47.03 -11.20
N GLY A 559 25.26 -47.70 -10.14
CA GLY A 559 24.07 -47.36 -9.37
C GLY A 559 24.28 -46.46 -8.16
N SER A 560 24.81 -45.24 -8.35
CA SER A 560 24.86 -44.24 -7.26
C SER A 560 23.46 -43.66 -6.95
N ASN A 561 23.23 -43.11 -5.76
CA ASN A 561 21.95 -42.42 -5.48
C ASN A 561 21.70 -41.29 -6.49
N ILE A 562 20.42 -40.97 -6.74
CA ILE A 562 20.05 -39.79 -7.53
C ILE A 562 20.70 -38.54 -6.91
N GLN A 563 21.46 -37.80 -7.71
CA GLN A 563 22.30 -36.68 -7.26
C GLN A 563 21.62 -35.32 -7.45
N MET A 564 20.61 -35.24 -8.33
CA MET A 564 19.91 -34.00 -8.63
C MET A 564 18.38 -34.20 -8.61
N SER A 565 17.71 -33.47 -7.73
CA SER A 565 16.29 -33.14 -7.80
C SER A 565 16.09 -31.65 -8.07
N PHE A 566 14.95 -31.28 -8.64
CA PHE A 566 14.55 -29.90 -8.84
C PHE A 566 13.06 -29.70 -8.53
N SER A 567 12.71 -28.50 -8.10
CA SER A 567 11.33 -28.06 -7.91
C SER A 567 11.25 -26.59 -8.26
N ILE A 568 10.31 -26.23 -9.12
CA ILE A 568 9.97 -24.84 -9.43
C ILE A 568 8.47 -24.61 -9.18
N GLU A 569 8.16 -23.59 -8.41
CA GLU A 569 6.82 -23.08 -8.19
C GLU A 569 6.68 -21.74 -8.91
N ILE A 570 5.73 -21.68 -9.85
CA ILE A 570 5.55 -20.63 -10.84
C ILE A 570 4.19 -19.97 -10.57
N PRO A 571 4.11 -18.97 -9.67
CA PRO A 571 2.92 -18.17 -9.51
C PRO A 571 2.73 -17.24 -10.72
N LEU A 572 1.47 -17.00 -11.09
CA LEU A 572 1.11 -16.12 -12.19
C LEU A 572 0.56 -14.79 -11.68
N VAL A 573 0.63 -13.76 -12.52
CA VAL A 573 -0.05 -12.48 -12.29
C VAL A 573 -1.57 -12.65 -12.37
N ALA A 574 -2.33 -11.65 -11.90
CA ALA A 574 -3.79 -11.73 -11.90
C ALA A 574 -4.37 -11.93 -13.32
N ASN A 575 -5.48 -12.68 -13.39
CA ASN A 575 -6.31 -12.86 -14.59
C ASN A 575 -5.64 -13.55 -15.80
N VAL A 576 -4.66 -14.44 -15.57
CA VAL A 576 -4.14 -15.30 -16.64
C VAL A 576 -5.15 -16.39 -16.99
N ASP A 577 -5.75 -16.29 -18.18
CA ASP A 577 -6.75 -17.25 -18.65
C ASP A 577 -6.10 -18.61 -18.95
N LYS A 578 -6.55 -19.65 -18.24
CA LYS A 578 -6.14 -21.05 -18.42
C LYS A 578 -6.36 -21.53 -19.86
N ALA A 579 -7.36 -21.01 -20.56
CA ALA A 579 -7.65 -21.42 -21.94
C ALA A 579 -6.52 -21.07 -22.91
N ASN A 580 -5.65 -20.12 -22.57
CA ASN A 580 -4.49 -19.75 -23.37
C ASN A 580 -3.28 -20.64 -23.09
N ILE A 581 -3.24 -21.35 -21.96
CA ILE A 581 -2.11 -22.19 -21.57
C ILE A 581 -2.36 -23.63 -22.02
N ALA A 582 -1.36 -24.27 -22.61
CA ALA A 582 -1.45 -25.67 -23.01
C ALA A 582 -1.77 -26.60 -21.82
N SER A 583 -2.50 -27.68 -22.09
CA SER A 583 -2.75 -28.72 -21.08
C SER A 583 -1.51 -29.59 -20.86
N PHE A 584 -1.43 -30.26 -19.73
CA PHE A 584 -0.38 -31.26 -19.49
C PHE A 584 -0.40 -32.38 -20.54
N PRO A 585 0.77 -32.97 -20.84
CA PRO A 585 2.11 -32.53 -20.43
C PRO A 585 2.56 -31.27 -21.21
N TYR A 586 3.37 -30.44 -20.58
CA TYR A 586 4.00 -29.29 -21.26
C TYR A 586 5.15 -29.74 -22.18
N ASP A 587 6.06 -28.83 -22.52
CA ASP A 587 7.15 -29.07 -23.45
C ASP A 587 8.54 -29.06 -22.77
N PRO A 588 9.02 -30.22 -22.29
CA PRO A 588 10.40 -30.38 -21.86
C PRO A 588 11.33 -30.57 -23.06
N PHE A 589 12.54 -30.02 -22.96
CA PHE A 589 13.56 -30.16 -23.99
C PHE A 589 14.98 -30.09 -23.41
N ILE A 590 15.92 -30.64 -24.16
CA ILE A 590 17.35 -30.43 -23.93
C ILE A 590 17.93 -29.46 -24.96
N PHE A 591 18.98 -28.75 -24.58
CA PHE A 591 19.70 -27.81 -25.45
C PHE A 591 21.21 -27.98 -25.30
N ALA A 592 22.00 -27.42 -26.23
CA ALA A 592 23.45 -27.54 -26.16
C ALA A 592 24.03 -26.59 -25.10
N ALA A 593 24.83 -27.13 -24.17
CA ALA A 593 25.54 -26.32 -23.18
C ALA A 593 26.51 -25.34 -23.86
N GLN A 594 26.69 -24.16 -23.26
CA GLN A 594 27.48 -23.08 -23.85
C GLN A 594 28.93 -23.49 -24.10
N GLY A 595 29.47 -23.19 -25.29
CA GLY A 595 30.85 -23.51 -25.64
C GLY A 595 31.16 -24.98 -25.96
N HIS A 596 30.17 -25.89 -25.89
CA HIS A 596 30.37 -27.30 -26.23
C HIS A 596 30.04 -27.59 -27.69
N GLU A 597 31.00 -28.17 -28.40
CA GLU A 597 30.81 -28.63 -29.78
C GLU A 597 29.87 -29.84 -29.86
N ARG A 598 29.19 -29.97 -31.00
CA ARG A 598 28.34 -31.13 -31.34
C ARG A 598 28.91 -31.88 -32.53
N ASN A 599 28.14 -32.80 -33.11
CA ASN A 599 28.57 -33.56 -34.28
C ASN A 599 28.91 -32.65 -35.49
N TYR A 600 29.57 -33.25 -36.48
CA TYR A 600 30.11 -32.55 -37.67
C TYR A 600 29.06 -31.80 -38.53
N LEU A 601 27.76 -31.97 -38.27
CA LEU A 601 26.70 -31.22 -38.96
C LEU A 601 26.59 -29.78 -38.46
N PHE A 602 27.30 -29.44 -37.38
CA PHE A 602 27.39 -28.11 -36.81
C PHE A 602 28.82 -27.59 -37.02
N GLY A 603 28.97 -26.45 -37.69
CA GLY A 603 30.28 -25.86 -38.00
C GLY A 603 30.93 -25.11 -36.83
N GLU A 604 30.18 -24.91 -35.75
CA GLU A 604 30.57 -24.26 -34.49
C GLU A 604 29.67 -24.82 -33.37
N ALA A 605 30.01 -24.53 -32.11
CA ALA A 605 29.14 -24.83 -30.97
C ALA A 605 27.77 -24.17 -31.19
N PRO A 606 26.68 -24.93 -31.25
CA PRO A 606 25.38 -24.35 -31.58
C PRO A 606 24.73 -23.63 -30.38
N GLU A 607 25.12 -23.99 -29.15
CA GLU A 607 24.65 -23.39 -27.89
C GLU A 607 23.11 -23.38 -27.79
N ARG A 608 22.52 -22.36 -27.16
CA ARG A 608 21.08 -22.19 -26.94
C ARG A 608 20.23 -22.25 -28.23
N ARG A 609 20.84 -22.10 -29.41
CA ARG A 609 20.17 -22.19 -30.72
C ARG A 609 19.80 -23.62 -31.13
N PHE A 610 20.31 -24.60 -30.41
CA PHE A 610 20.03 -26.03 -30.60
C PHE A 610 19.10 -26.51 -29.50
N GLU A 611 18.08 -27.27 -29.89
CA GLU A 611 17.13 -27.88 -28.97
C GLU A 611 16.72 -29.27 -29.48
N ILE A 612 16.31 -30.15 -28.57
CA ILE A 612 15.66 -31.44 -28.88
C ILE A 612 14.40 -31.52 -28.03
N HIS A 613 13.25 -31.53 -28.69
CA HIS A 613 11.94 -31.61 -28.05
C HIS A 613 11.29 -32.99 -28.25
N LEU A 614 10.17 -33.20 -27.56
CA LEU A 614 9.27 -34.31 -27.81
C LEU A 614 8.83 -34.35 -29.29
N LYS A 615 8.54 -35.56 -29.78
CA LYS A 615 8.04 -35.78 -31.14
C LYS A 615 6.85 -34.87 -31.46
N ASN A 616 6.90 -34.22 -32.62
CA ASN A 616 5.88 -33.30 -33.13
C ASN A 616 5.68 -32.02 -32.30
N GLN A 617 6.58 -31.75 -31.36
CA GLN A 617 6.61 -30.49 -30.63
C GLN A 617 7.49 -29.49 -31.38
N ALA A 618 6.93 -28.34 -31.74
CA ALA A 618 7.71 -27.26 -32.36
C ALA A 618 8.79 -26.78 -31.37
N PRO A 619 9.96 -26.32 -31.83
CA PRO A 619 10.98 -25.78 -30.93
C PRO A 619 10.55 -24.42 -30.34
N THR A 620 11.37 -23.86 -29.45
CA THR A 620 11.16 -22.51 -28.92
C THR A 620 11.65 -21.43 -29.89
N GLU A 621 11.33 -20.16 -29.59
CA GLU A 621 11.82 -19.01 -30.37
C GLU A 621 13.36 -18.83 -30.34
N ALA A 622 14.07 -19.55 -29.46
CA ALA A 622 15.53 -19.54 -29.43
C ALA A 622 16.16 -20.44 -30.51
N PHE A 623 15.41 -21.38 -31.07
CA PHE A 623 15.92 -22.38 -31.99
C PHE A 623 16.29 -21.81 -33.36
N GLN A 624 17.38 -22.32 -33.93
CA GLN A 624 17.81 -21.96 -35.26
C GLN A 624 17.20 -22.90 -36.32
N GLU A 625 16.17 -22.42 -37.01
CA GLU A 625 15.37 -23.20 -37.97
C GLU A 625 16.18 -23.95 -39.04
N ASN A 626 17.32 -23.40 -39.49
CA ASN A 626 18.15 -24.05 -40.51
C ASN A 626 18.90 -25.31 -40.02
N PHE A 627 18.70 -25.71 -38.76
CA PHE A 627 19.18 -26.98 -38.21
C PHE A 627 18.29 -28.16 -38.60
N PHE A 628 17.02 -27.94 -38.94
CA PHE A 628 16.14 -28.99 -39.43
C PHE A 628 16.62 -29.60 -40.75
N ASN A 629 16.19 -30.84 -41.00
CA ASN A 629 16.45 -31.61 -42.21
C ASN A 629 17.95 -31.81 -42.51
N ARG A 630 18.75 -31.91 -41.44
CA ARG A 630 20.15 -32.37 -41.49
C ARG A 630 20.21 -33.84 -41.03
N GLY A 631 21.23 -34.58 -41.43
CA GLY A 631 21.42 -35.95 -40.94
C GLY A 631 20.22 -36.87 -41.23
N ASP A 632 19.69 -37.48 -40.17
CA ASP A 632 18.53 -38.38 -40.19
C ASP A 632 17.20 -37.66 -39.83
N ASP A 633 17.24 -36.36 -39.49
CA ASP A 633 16.05 -35.57 -39.23
C ASP A 633 15.23 -35.36 -40.51
N THR A 634 13.92 -35.57 -40.38
CA THR A 634 12.94 -35.37 -41.45
C THR A 634 11.80 -34.46 -41.01
N SER A 635 12.09 -33.53 -40.09
CA SER A 635 11.12 -32.57 -39.57
C SER A 635 10.48 -31.77 -40.71
N ASN A 636 9.15 -31.71 -40.73
CA ASN A 636 8.37 -30.95 -41.68
C ASN A 636 7.38 -30.02 -40.92
N PRO A 637 7.80 -28.78 -40.64
CA PRO A 637 6.98 -27.79 -39.93
C PRO A 637 5.59 -27.56 -40.55
N ASN A 638 5.46 -27.70 -41.89
CA ASN A 638 4.18 -27.51 -42.58
C ASN A 638 3.13 -28.57 -42.21
N ASN A 639 3.58 -29.74 -41.75
CA ASN A 639 2.72 -30.85 -41.31
C ASN A 639 2.61 -30.93 -39.78
N GLY A 640 3.29 -30.06 -39.04
CA GLY A 640 3.45 -30.19 -37.58
C GLY A 640 4.33 -31.38 -37.17
N GLU A 641 5.22 -31.82 -38.06
CA GLU A 641 6.14 -32.94 -37.82
C GLU A 641 7.49 -32.36 -37.38
N TYR A 642 7.92 -32.66 -36.15
CA TYR A 642 9.16 -32.14 -35.56
C TYR A 642 9.90 -33.24 -34.81
N PHE A 643 11.24 -33.19 -34.83
CA PHE A 643 12.14 -34.11 -34.13
C PHE A 643 11.78 -35.57 -34.41
N ILE A 644 11.66 -35.89 -35.71
CA ILE A 644 11.27 -37.20 -36.21
C ILE A 644 12.14 -37.61 -37.39
N ASN A 645 12.57 -38.87 -37.42
CA ASN A 645 13.29 -39.43 -38.57
C ASN A 645 12.34 -40.07 -39.60
N ALA A 646 12.90 -40.49 -40.73
CA ALA A 646 12.12 -41.06 -41.84
C ALA A 646 11.30 -42.32 -41.48
N ASN A 647 11.64 -43.01 -40.38
CA ASN A 647 10.95 -44.19 -39.88
C ASN A 647 9.95 -43.87 -38.75
N GLY A 648 9.76 -42.59 -38.44
CA GLY A 648 8.87 -42.13 -37.39
C GLY A 648 9.45 -42.16 -35.98
N MET A 649 10.76 -42.48 -35.84
CA MET A 649 11.41 -42.55 -34.53
C MET A 649 11.62 -41.14 -33.95
N PRO A 650 11.34 -40.93 -32.65
CA PRO A 650 11.58 -39.67 -31.97
C PRO A 650 13.00 -39.58 -31.40
N TRP A 651 13.46 -38.40 -31.01
CA TRP A 651 14.64 -38.23 -30.13
C TRP A 651 14.27 -37.97 -28.67
N ALA A 652 12.99 -37.78 -28.37
CA ALA A 652 12.53 -37.63 -27.01
C ALA A 652 11.15 -38.26 -26.83
N ILE A 653 10.94 -38.94 -25.71
CA ILE A 653 9.68 -39.57 -25.34
C ILE A 653 9.26 -39.18 -23.93
N ASN A 654 7.96 -39.04 -23.75
CA ASN A 654 7.31 -38.86 -22.46
C ASN A 654 6.47 -40.11 -22.16
N ILE A 655 6.75 -40.75 -21.03
CA ILE A 655 6.10 -41.97 -20.58
C ILE A 655 5.35 -41.61 -19.30
N PRO A 656 4.00 -41.74 -19.23
CA PRO A 656 3.20 -41.42 -18.03
C PRO A 656 3.35 -42.49 -16.92
N TYR A 657 4.56 -43.00 -16.74
CA TYR A 657 4.93 -44.08 -15.84
C TYR A 657 6.39 -43.93 -15.43
N GLN A 658 6.73 -44.38 -14.22
CA GLN A 658 8.13 -44.42 -13.77
C GLN A 658 8.85 -45.60 -14.45
N TRP A 659 9.60 -45.28 -15.50
CA TRP A 659 10.15 -46.23 -16.46
C TRP A 659 11.58 -46.65 -16.09
N GLN A 660 11.96 -47.86 -16.51
CA GLN A 660 13.32 -48.39 -16.37
C GLN A 660 14.04 -48.23 -17.71
N HIS A 661 14.99 -47.30 -17.77
CA HIS A 661 15.71 -47.02 -19.00
C HIS A 661 16.64 -48.17 -19.41
N PRO A 662 16.89 -48.37 -20.71
CA PRO A 662 17.89 -49.30 -21.21
C PRO A 662 19.30 -49.02 -20.68
N LEU A 663 20.14 -50.06 -20.67
CA LEU A 663 21.58 -49.89 -20.43
C LEU A 663 22.24 -49.11 -21.56
N GLU A 664 23.40 -48.52 -21.29
CA GLU A 664 24.22 -47.82 -22.30
C GLU A 664 24.47 -48.68 -23.56
N TYR A 665 24.30 -48.09 -24.75
CA TYR A 665 24.37 -48.71 -26.08
C TYR A 665 23.30 -49.78 -26.36
N MET A 666 22.32 -49.96 -25.48
CA MET A 666 21.26 -50.95 -25.65
C MET A 666 20.04 -50.31 -26.33
N ASP A 667 20.01 -50.36 -27.66
CA ASP A 667 18.86 -49.91 -28.46
C ASP A 667 17.54 -50.37 -27.82
N ILE A 668 16.66 -49.40 -27.60
CA ILE A 668 15.40 -49.54 -26.89
C ILE A 668 14.55 -50.68 -27.43
N LYS A 669 14.63 -51.04 -28.71
CA LYS A 669 13.86 -52.17 -29.27
C LYS A 669 14.29 -53.53 -28.70
N PHE A 670 15.50 -53.65 -28.17
CA PHE A 670 15.96 -54.88 -27.51
C PHE A 670 15.63 -54.87 -26.02
N ALA A 671 15.61 -53.71 -25.39
CA ALA A 671 15.11 -53.56 -24.02
C ALA A 671 13.59 -53.72 -23.95
N TYR A 672 12.87 -53.19 -24.92
CA TYR A 672 11.41 -53.16 -25.04
C TYR A 672 10.96 -53.54 -26.47
N PRO A 673 10.82 -54.85 -26.78
CA PRO A 673 10.53 -55.33 -28.14
C PRO A 673 9.25 -54.80 -28.78
N ASP A 674 8.24 -54.46 -27.98
CA ASP A 674 6.97 -53.91 -28.46
C ASP A 674 7.08 -52.42 -28.87
N PHE A 675 8.17 -51.71 -28.53
CA PHE A 675 8.38 -50.29 -28.87
C PHE A 675 8.35 -50.03 -30.37
N HIS A 676 8.95 -50.91 -31.17
CA HIS A 676 8.97 -50.73 -32.63
C HIS A 676 7.56 -50.77 -33.24
N GLY A 677 6.68 -51.63 -32.71
CA GLY A 677 5.27 -51.69 -33.13
C GLY A 677 4.51 -50.42 -32.72
N TYR A 678 4.81 -49.88 -31.54
CA TYR A 678 4.25 -48.60 -31.10
C TYR A 678 4.67 -47.45 -32.02
N VAL A 679 5.96 -47.33 -32.36
CA VAL A 679 6.46 -46.25 -33.22
C VAL A 679 5.90 -46.35 -34.65
N THR A 680 5.97 -47.54 -35.27
CA THR A 680 5.55 -47.74 -36.67
C THR A 680 4.03 -47.61 -36.86
N SER A 681 3.24 -47.83 -35.80
CA SER A 681 1.79 -47.58 -35.79
C SER A 681 1.44 -46.13 -35.42
N SER A 682 2.42 -45.23 -35.30
CA SER A 682 2.22 -43.85 -34.83
C SER A 682 1.50 -43.79 -33.47
N GLY A 683 1.80 -44.75 -32.59
CA GLY A 683 1.28 -44.83 -31.24
C GLY A 683 -0.11 -45.47 -31.11
N SER A 684 -0.69 -46.02 -32.17
CA SER A 684 -2.03 -46.62 -32.10
C SER A 684 -2.04 -48.05 -31.57
N GLU A 685 -0.91 -48.77 -31.64
CA GLU A 685 -0.77 -50.15 -31.16
C GLU A 685 0.30 -50.24 -30.07
N LYS A 686 0.27 -51.31 -29.26
CA LYS A 686 1.30 -51.59 -28.24
C LYS A 686 1.51 -50.44 -27.24
N THR A 687 0.44 -49.76 -26.86
CA THR A 687 0.47 -48.56 -26.01
C THR A 687 1.01 -48.81 -24.59
N ASP A 688 1.14 -50.07 -24.17
CA ASP A 688 1.71 -50.51 -22.90
C ASP A 688 3.16 -51.02 -23.03
N TRP A 689 3.84 -50.75 -24.16
CA TRP A 689 5.17 -51.28 -24.46
C TRP A 689 6.22 -51.04 -23.37
N PHE A 690 6.05 -49.98 -22.57
CA PHE A 690 7.01 -49.51 -21.56
C PHE A 690 6.91 -50.23 -20.21
N THR A 691 5.91 -51.08 -19.97
CA THR A 691 5.78 -51.70 -18.64
C THR A 691 6.88 -52.72 -18.37
N VAL A 692 7.15 -52.98 -17.09
CA VAL A 692 8.23 -53.89 -16.66
C VAL A 692 8.02 -55.31 -17.21
N GLU A 693 6.77 -55.76 -17.34
CA GLU A 693 6.41 -57.08 -17.87
C GLU A 693 6.72 -57.23 -19.37
N LYS A 694 6.82 -56.11 -20.09
CA LYS A 694 7.17 -56.06 -21.53
C LYS A 694 8.67 -55.88 -21.76
N SER A 695 9.42 -55.61 -20.69
CA SER A 695 10.86 -55.41 -20.76
C SER A 695 11.63 -56.74 -20.86
N THR A 696 12.76 -56.71 -21.55
CA THR A 696 13.82 -57.70 -21.39
C THR A 696 14.67 -57.27 -20.19
N THR A 697 14.33 -57.73 -18.99
CA THR A 697 14.89 -57.27 -17.70
C THR A 697 16.42 -57.27 -17.54
N LYS A 698 17.16 -57.98 -18.39
CA LYS A 698 18.64 -57.96 -18.41
C LYS A 698 19.23 -56.80 -19.24
N ASN A 699 18.40 -56.13 -20.04
CA ASN A 699 18.77 -55.07 -20.97
C ASN A 699 18.43 -53.68 -20.42
N VAL A 700 17.74 -53.61 -19.27
CA VAL A 700 17.40 -52.35 -18.58
C VAL A 700 18.30 -52.13 -17.38
N PHE A 701 18.54 -50.86 -17.06
CA PHE A 701 19.29 -50.47 -15.88
C PHE A 701 18.55 -50.87 -14.60
N LYS A 702 19.24 -51.57 -13.71
CA LYS A 702 18.70 -51.94 -12.39
C LYS A 702 19.10 -50.89 -11.38
N GLN A 703 18.09 -50.23 -10.83
CA GLN A 703 18.25 -49.17 -9.83
C GLN A 703 18.82 -49.66 -8.52
#